data_AF-A0ABD3RK38-F1
#
_entry.id   AF-A0ABD3RK38-F1
#
_cell.length_a   1.000
_cell.length_b   1.000
_cell.length_c   1.000
_cell.angle_alpha   90.00
_cell.angle_beta   90.00
_cell.angle_gamma   90.00
#
_symmetry.space_group_name_H-M   'P 1'
#
loop_
_entity.id
_entity.type
_entity.pdbx_description
1 polymer ?
#
loop_
_entity_poly.entity_id
_entity_poly.type
_entity_poly.pdbx_seq_one_letter_code
_entity_poly.pdbx_strand_id
1 'polypeptide(L)'
;MFRPEHLVSRFIYFFLFLYVSNVLFYCTYFVGNYDQTLNTTSTGIHNDVDNLLENFTVDNSTYSLAQIRASFYPKFENEKSDQVERTRIIELVSKGLTILEVTLKHSGSLFMYAGPEGGAYSKNSYGNIYTAVGVFVLGRTFDEAWGSQANKMKAEFNEFIELNRMCISMELVTAILDHHGQCPHEDYVVVTAITELGAGKPKFYSTPDIIAFCRKWRLPTNHVWLFSTRKSVMSFFAAYDALCEEGTTALVCKALNEVAIISVPGSKDHVKVQGEILEGLVARTVGNESLILMEQVLRDYPPTLFVGANHHLRPSLREIYDANRTDKKQLIKELLESVGTSFCPNYLDWCGNEASESRSRNVDLDWSVLSKFLQARPADFTTMKLQEMVRLMRDNKYHVAFKCYHNFHKINSVVSDNQYFKMVIHVLDDSTFRKYHKEMRYKPGLWPLYRGFFVDLNIFKANEERVVEFSKEVNATVGTGSDTKDGLADEDANLMIKLKFLTYKLRTFLIRNGLSTLFNRGEAAYMDECVSQMQKWNISTTKETALCKMLGEWAVYIRRKCGHKALSSSTYLSEAEPFLEQFASRTPQNLALVGSAGSLVRVEDFVITVKGGRDEEEGEQEREETTPPMVKEAIRKDEGLIVFFPGIPGCAKSALCEEILGSSGGLGDDRPVHSLMGDLIKGKYWAKVAEERRKKPSSILLADKNAPNEDVWRKIEKICRITKASAIPVVPDSEGTESNPFSLDSLAVFIFRVLNRVNHPGELDKSTPNVGYILLMFYDLYDGKSRKDFETELIERFGSLVKMPLLRFDRSPMPECVTSTLEEGINLYKLHFRSHRWLDSTSTKGKYREEWAMWEKQLRCTLLENAEYLNSIQVQFDFVVQEVRKQIKAAPIIEKGRSGSLVFAAITLSASEILGLLDNISKKDRGVEDFLKTSNLKSTLTKPHVTLAHKRSHGVTAVASYGPYLHQKIAISITVLLFSKKLAALEANPVGVVDGEKISSKNKWPHITLCTAQGIAAKAADMLPKLVTEGKATRLEINPPITLTGILEFY
;
A
#
# COMPACT_ATOMS: atom_id res chain seq x y z
N MET A 1 17.12 51.19 -23.32
CA MET A 1 16.31 51.76 -22.21
C MET A 1 15.00 50.99 -22.12
N PHE A 2 14.99 49.82 -21.46
CA PHE A 2 13.77 49.09 -21.06
C PHE A 2 14.08 48.38 -19.74
N ARG A 3 13.19 48.54 -18.75
CA ARG A 3 13.44 48.31 -17.32
C ARG A 3 13.57 46.82 -16.94
N PRO A 4 14.28 46.47 -15.85
CA PRO A 4 14.60 45.11 -15.43
C PRO A 4 13.52 44.46 -14.54
N GLU A 5 12.24 44.76 -14.74
CA GLU A 5 11.14 44.24 -13.91
C GLU A 5 10.38 43.06 -14.56
N HIS A 6 10.70 42.71 -15.81
CA HIS A 6 9.97 41.68 -16.58
C HIS A 6 10.65 40.30 -16.69
N LEU A 7 11.86 40.10 -16.15
CA LEU A 7 12.54 38.80 -16.22
C LEU A 7 12.09 37.80 -15.15
N VAL A 8 11.69 38.28 -13.97
CA VAL A 8 11.29 37.45 -12.81
C VAL A 8 9.93 36.77 -13.03
N SER A 9 9.03 37.42 -13.77
CA SER A 9 7.69 36.90 -14.06
C SER A 9 7.70 35.66 -14.99
N ARG A 10 8.69 35.52 -15.88
CA ARG A 10 8.76 34.39 -16.83
C ARG A 10 9.35 33.10 -16.26
N PHE A 11 10.16 33.18 -15.20
CA PHE A 11 10.68 32.00 -14.51
C PHE A 11 9.61 31.28 -13.66
N ILE A 12 8.62 32.03 -13.17
CA ILE A 12 7.52 31.53 -12.33
C ILE A 12 6.39 30.95 -13.18
N TYR A 13 6.05 31.56 -14.33
CA TYR A 13 5.05 31.02 -15.26
C TYR A 13 5.40 29.61 -15.80
N PHE A 14 6.68 29.28 -15.91
CA PHE A 14 7.12 27.98 -16.41
C PHE A 14 6.98 26.85 -15.36
N PHE A 15 7.10 27.16 -14.07
CA PHE A 15 6.77 26.23 -12.99
C PHE A 15 5.26 26.06 -12.80
N LEU A 16 4.47 27.13 -13.05
CA LEU A 16 3.01 27.09 -13.02
C LEU A 16 2.43 26.18 -14.11
N PHE A 17 2.98 26.18 -15.32
CA PHE A 17 2.45 25.36 -16.42
C PHE A 17 2.63 23.83 -16.22
N LEU A 18 3.68 23.41 -15.51
CA LEU A 18 3.97 22.00 -15.22
C LEU A 18 3.22 21.45 -13.99
N TYR A 19 2.82 22.31 -13.05
CA TYR A 19 2.09 21.90 -11.84
C TYR A 19 0.57 22.10 -11.97
N VAL A 20 0.11 23.18 -12.62
CA VAL A 20 -1.32 23.40 -12.88
C VAL A 20 -1.88 22.36 -13.86
N SER A 21 -1.10 21.89 -14.83
CA SER A 21 -1.54 20.80 -15.73
C SER A 21 -1.62 19.42 -15.07
N ASN A 22 -1.04 19.21 -13.89
CA ASN A 22 -1.11 17.95 -13.15
C ASN A 22 -2.04 18.00 -11.92
N VAL A 23 -2.26 19.18 -11.32
CA VAL A 23 -3.14 19.33 -10.15
C VAL A 23 -4.57 19.72 -10.53
N LEU A 24 -4.81 20.39 -11.66
CA LEU A 24 -6.17 20.61 -12.18
C LEU A 24 -6.78 19.38 -12.87
N PHE A 25 -6.03 18.27 -12.99
CA PHE A 25 -6.54 17.02 -13.57
C PHE A 25 -7.00 16.00 -12.51
N TYR A 26 -6.58 16.17 -11.25
CA TYR A 26 -6.94 15.26 -10.14
C TYR A 26 -8.12 15.74 -9.28
N CYS A 27 -8.58 16.99 -9.45
CA CYS A 27 -9.72 17.55 -8.72
C CYS A 27 -11.03 17.64 -9.52
N THR A 28 -11.05 17.22 -10.79
CA THR A 28 -12.22 17.35 -11.68
C THR A 28 -12.90 16.03 -12.06
N TYR A 29 -12.46 14.88 -11.52
CA TYR A 29 -13.01 13.57 -11.88
C TYR A 29 -13.80 12.84 -10.78
N PHE A 30 -14.29 13.58 -9.76
CA PHE A 30 -15.28 13.07 -8.80
C PHE A 30 -16.50 13.98 -8.60
N VAL A 31 -16.81 14.79 -9.62
CA VAL A 31 -18.12 15.44 -9.75
C VAL A 31 -18.68 15.02 -11.10
N GLY A 32 -19.60 14.06 -11.09
CA GLY A 32 -20.40 13.74 -12.27
C GLY A 32 -21.24 14.97 -12.61
N ASN A 33 -20.90 15.61 -13.73
CA ASN A 33 -21.81 16.49 -14.45
C ASN A 33 -22.89 15.60 -15.09
N TYR A 34 -24.09 15.58 -14.52
CA TYR A 34 -25.35 15.41 -15.23
C TYR A 34 -26.46 15.87 -14.28
N ASP A 35 -26.77 17.17 -14.31
CA ASP A 35 -28.13 17.66 -14.09
C ASP A 35 -28.20 19.11 -14.58
N GLN A 36 -28.48 19.25 -15.87
CA GLN A 36 -29.07 20.46 -16.43
C GLN A 36 -30.29 20.02 -17.21
N THR A 37 -31.47 20.26 -16.64
CA THR A 37 -32.73 20.71 -17.26
C THR A 37 -33.92 20.04 -16.60
N LEU A 38 -34.61 20.78 -15.72
CA LEU A 38 -36.05 21.04 -15.76
C LEU A 38 -36.42 21.84 -14.50
N ASN A 39 -36.55 23.16 -14.68
CA ASN A 39 -37.22 24.05 -13.73
C ASN A 39 -38.73 23.76 -13.79
N THR A 40 -39.29 23.16 -12.75
CA THR A 40 -40.72 23.26 -12.46
C THR A 40 -40.91 23.45 -10.95
N THR A 41 -41.66 24.48 -10.62
CA THR A 41 -41.95 25.06 -9.31
C THR A 41 -42.67 24.10 -8.36
N SER A 42 -42.07 23.82 -7.20
CA SER A 42 -42.74 23.30 -6.00
C SER A 42 -41.86 23.56 -4.76
N THR A 43 -42.07 24.69 -4.07
CA THR A 43 -41.16 25.29 -3.06
C THR A 43 -41.75 25.38 -1.64
N GLY A 44 -42.71 24.52 -1.27
CA GLY A 44 -43.48 24.71 -0.03
C GLY A 44 -42.78 24.31 1.28
N ILE A 45 -42.20 23.10 1.37
CA ILE A 45 -41.84 22.51 2.68
C ILE A 45 -40.33 22.59 2.98
N HIS A 46 -39.47 22.56 1.96
CA HIS A 46 -38.01 22.59 2.17
C HIS A 46 -37.55 23.92 2.79
N ASN A 47 -38.21 25.03 2.44
CA ASN A 47 -37.93 26.36 2.99
C ASN A 47 -38.28 26.44 4.49
N ASP A 48 -39.33 25.76 4.95
CA ASP A 48 -39.75 25.84 6.37
C ASP A 48 -38.81 25.09 7.31
N VAL A 49 -38.26 23.94 6.89
CA VAL A 49 -37.31 23.16 7.73
C VAL A 49 -35.93 23.82 7.79
N ASP A 50 -35.44 24.37 6.69
CA ASP A 50 -34.16 25.09 6.68
C ASP A 50 -34.25 26.41 7.48
N ASN A 51 -35.40 27.10 7.43
CA ASN A 51 -35.69 28.26 8.29
C ASN A 51 -35.69 27.92 9.79
N LEU A 52 -36.16 26.73 10.18
CA LEU A 52 -36.15 26.28 11.58
C LEU A 52 -34.73 26.06 12.12
N LEU A 53 -33.81 25.55 11.28
CA LEU A 53 -32.40 25.44 11.67
C LEU A 53 -31.77 26.83 11.79
N GLU A 54 -31.96 27.73 10.83
CA GLU A 54 -31.38 29.09 10.91
C GLU A 54 -31.83 29.85 12.16
N ASN A 55 -33.09 29.69 12.57
CA ASN A 55 -33.65 30.31 13.77
C ASN A 55 -33.25 29.63 15.09
N PHE A 56 -32.61 28.45 15.05
CA PHE A 56 -32.18 27.73 16.24
C PHE A 56 -30.90 28.33 16.84
N THR A 57 -31.02 28.99 17.99
CA THR A 57 -29.88 29.59 18.71
C THR A 57 -29.28 28.60 19.72
N VAL A 58 -27.95 28.49 19.74
CA VAL A 58 -27.23 27.65 20.71
C VAL A 58 -26.94 28.48 21.96
N ASP A 59 -27.37 28.00 23.13
CA ASP A 59 -27.11 28.62 24.43
C ASP A 59 -26.70 27.57 25.48
N ASN A 60 -26.61 27.98 26.74
CA ASN A 60 -26.21 27.10 27.84
C ASN A 60 -27.17 25.94 28.15
N SER A 61 -28.41 25.99 27.63
CA SER A 61 -29.41 24.93 27.74
C SER A 61 -29.43 24.00 26.52
N THR A 62 -28.61 24.27 25.51
CA THR A 62 -28.52 23.45 24.29
C THR A 62 -27.58 22.26 24.47
N TYR A 63 -28.11 21.07 24.23
CA TYR A 63 -27.38 19.80 24.23
C TYR A 63 -27.39 19.17 22.84
N SER A 64 -26.41 18.30 22.62
CA SER A 64 -26.35 17.43 21.44
C SER A 64 -26.16 15.99 21.86
N LEU A 65 -26.77 15.08 21.11
CA LEU A 65 -26.59 13.65 21.22
C LEU A 65 -26.19 13.10 19.85
N ALA A 66 -25.09 12.35 19.81
CA ALA A 66 -24.55 11.74 18.60
C ALA A 66 -24.50 10.23 18.76
N GLN A 67 -25.24 9.53 17.91
CA GLN A 67 -25.35 8.08 17.91
C GLN A 67 -24.68 7.51 16.66
N ILE A 68 -23.63 6.70 16.84
CA ILE A 68 -23.02 5.98 15.73
C ILE A 68 -24.02 4.94 15.21
N ARG A 69 -24.28 4.95 13.90
CA ARG A 69 -25.20 4.02 13.23
C ARG A 69 -24.50 2.98 12.37
N ALA A 70 -23.34 3.33 11.82
CA ALA A 70 -22.49 2.39 11.11
C ALA A 70 -21.03 2.82 11.14
N SER A 71 -20.14 1.83 11.27
CA SER A 71 -18.70 2.00 11.10
C SER A 71 -18.08 0.67 10.66
N PHE A 72 -17.16 0.74 9.70
CA PHE A 72 -16.27 -0.36 9.36
C PHE A 72 -14.93 -0.20 10.09
N TYR A 73 -14.06 -1.21 9.99
CA TYR A 73 -12.72 -1.18 10.59
C TYR A 73 -11.97 0.15 10.32
N PRO A 74 -11.11 0.59 11.26
CA PRO A 74 -10.15 1.66 11.01
C PRO A 74 -9.39 1.43 9.71
N LYS A 75 -8.85 2.49 9.09
CA LYS A 75 -8.05 2.27 7.87
C LYS A 75 -6.80 1.46 8.20
N PHE A 76 -6.57 0.44 7.39
CA PHE A 76 -5.38 -0.42 7.40
C PHE A 76 -4.59 -0.33 6.09
N GLU A 77 -3.29 -0.64 6.15
CA GLU A 77 -2.31 -0.33 5.11
C GLU A 77 -2.38 -1.28 3.91
N ASN A 78 -1.94 -0.79 2.75
CA ASN A 78 -1.84 -1.56 1.51
C ASN A 78 -0.42 -2.13 1.36
N GLU A 79 -0.28 -3.21 0.59
CA GLU A 79 0.97 -3.90 0.17
C GLU A 79 2.22 -3.04 -0.08
N LYS A 80 2.08 -1.76 -0.43
CA LYS A 80 3.22 -0.87 -0.76
C LYS A 80 4.13 -0.53 0.44
N SER A 81 3.70 -0.75 1.68
CA SER A 81 4.54 -0.61 2.89
C SER A 81 4.86 -1.92 3.58
N ASP A 82 4.40 -3.06 3.03
CA ASP A 82 4.12 -4.25 3.83
C ASP A 82 5.31 -4.89 4.54
N GLN A 83 6.56 -4.61 4.16
CA GLN A 83 7.72 -5.23 4.80
C GLN A 83 7.83 -4.86 6.28
N VAL A 84 7.47 -3.63 6.64
CA VAL A 84 7.49 -3.18 8.04
C VAL A 84 6.41 -3.89 8.84
N GLU A 85 5.17 -3.91 8.33
CA GLU A 85 4.05 -4.56 9.00
C GLU A 85 4.23 -6.09 9.01
N ARG A 86 4.73 -6.71 7.93
CA ARG A 86 5.08 -8.14 7.86
C ARG A 86 6.11 -8.49 8.93
N THR A 87 7.19 -7.71 9.03
CA THR A 87 8.23 -7.92 10.04
C THR A 87 7.66 -7.80 11.44
N ARG A 88 6.79 -6.80 11.68
CA ARG A 88 6.11 -6.61 12.96
C ARG A 88 5.18 -7.78 13.31
N ILE A 89 4.37 -8.26 12.35
CA ILE A 89 3.51 -9.44 12.52
C ILE A 89 4.36 -10.67 12.87
N ILE A 90 5.43 -10.93 12.11
CA ILE A 90 6.34 -12.05 12.36
C ILE A 90 6.92 -11.95 13.77
N GLU A 91 7.36 -10.76 14.20
CA GLU A 91 7.91 -10.53 15.53
C GLU A 91 6.89 -10.82 16.65
N LEU A 92 5.68 -10.29 16.55
CA LEU A 92 4.63 -10.47 17.56
C LEU A 92 4.23 -11.93 17.71
N VAL A 93 4.07 -12.65 16.60
CA VAL A 93 3.75 -14.09 16.61
C VAL A 93 4.94 -14.91 17.13
N SER A 94 6.18 -14.54 16.77
CA SER A 94 7.38 -15.22 17.26
C SER A 94 7.56 -15.12 18.77
N LYS A 95 7.10 -14.02 19.37
CA LYS A 95 7.09 -13.81 20.83
C LYS A 95 5.88 -14.46 21.52
N GLY A 96 4.98 -15.09 20.77
CA GLY A 96 3.76 -15.68 21.31
C GLY A 96 2.78 -14.64 21.87
N LEU A 97 2.84 -13.38 21.42
CA LEU A 97 1.94 -12.32 21.89
C LEU A 97 0.61 -12.32 21.13
N THR A 98 0.64 -12.72 19.86
CA THR A 98 -0.52 -12.77 18.97
C THR A 98 -0.42 -13.97 18.03
N ILE A 99 -1.50 -14.24 17.31
CA ILE A 99 -1.52 -15.13 16.14
C ILE A 99 -1.91 -14.32 14.90
N LEU A 100 -1.58 -14.84 13.72
CA LEU A 100 -1.98 -14.26 12.45
C LEU A 100 -3.26 -14.93 11.96
N GLU A 101 -4.26 -14.11 11.66
CA GLU A 101 -5.49 -14.50 10.99
C GLU A 101 -5.49 -13.96 9.56
N VAL A 102 -5.92 -14.79 8.60
CA VAL A 102 -6.02 -14.42 7.19
C VAL A 102 -7.39 -14.77 6.65
N THR A 103 -8.01 -13.86 5.90
CA THR A 103 -9.29 -14.08 5.21
C THR A 103 -9.20 -13.77 3.72
N LEU A 104 -10.07 -14.37 2.91
CA LEU A 104 -10.17 -13.98 1.49
C LEU A 104 -10.63 -12.52 1.38
N LYS A 105 -10.02 -11.80 0.45
CA LYS A 105 -10.54 -10.51 0.02
C LYS A 105 -11.42 -10.71 -1.20
N HIS A 106 -12.73 -10.69 -0.98
CA HIS A 106 -13.73 -10.67 -2.04
C HIS A 106 -13.68 -9.34 -2.81
N SER A 107 -14.20 -9.38 -4.04
CA SER A 107 -14.11 -8.27 -4.98
C SER A 107 -15.49 -7.65 -5.16
N GLY A 108 -15.91 -6.83 -4.20
CA GLY A 108 -17.23 -6.21 -4.22
C GLY A 108 -17.25 -4.80 -3.65
N SER A 109 -18.44 -4.40 -3.21
CA SER A 109 -18.68 -3.10 -2.58
C SER A 109 -18.95 -3.28 -1.09
N LEU A 110 -18.36 -2.43 -0.25
CA LEU A 110 -18.70 -2.41 1.17
C LEU A 110 -20.17 -2.03 1.36
N PHE A 111 -20.94 -2.93 1.97
CA PHE A 111 -22.32 -2.74 2.39
C PHE A 111 -22.43 -2.96 3.89
N MET A 112 -23.12 -2.06 4.58
CA MET A 112 -23.34 -2.14 6.02
C MET A 112 -24.83 -2.03 6.32
N TYR A 113 -25.30 -2.87 7.23
CA TYR A 113 -26.69 -2.93 7.64
C TYR A 113 -26.80 -2.90 9.16
N ALA A 114 -27.58 -1.96 9.69
CA ALA A 114 -27.76 -1.76 11.13
C ALA A 114 -29.22 -1.96 11.60
N GLY A 115 -30.07 -2.55 10.75
CA GLY A 115 -31.49 -2.73 10.99
C GLY A 115 -32.37 -1.72 10.26
N PRO A 116 -33.70 -1.92 10.29
CA PRO A 116 -34.68 -1.03 9.66
C PRO A 116 -34.56 0.44 10.07
N GLU A 117 -34.55 0.72 11.38
CA GLU A 117 -34.32 2.05 11.93
C GLU A 117 -32.84 2.41 11.81
N GLY A 118 -31.97 1.40 12.00
CA GLY A 118 -30.51 1.47 11.90
C GLY A 118 -30.00 2.14 10.64
N GLY A 119 -30.56 1.71 9.51
CA GLY A 119 -30.21 2.15 8.17
C GLY A 119 -29.32 1.16 7.41
N ALA A 120 -29.30 1.33 6.10
CA ALA A 120 -28.40 0.66 5.17
C ALA A 120 -27.41 1.67 4.59
N TYR A 121 -26.13 1.30 4.55
CA TYR A 121 -25.03 2.18 4.20
C TYR A 121 -24.09 1.52 3.19
N SER A 122 -23.59 2.30 2.25
CA SER A 122 -22.47 1.93 1.40
C SER A 122 -21.24 2.74 1.79
N LYS A 123 -20.11 2.54 1.11
CA LYS A 123 -18.90 3.30 1.41
C LYS A 123 -19.15 4.82 1.28
N ASN A 124 -19.18 5.52 2.41
CA ASN A 124 -19.31 6.99 2.52
C ASN A 124 -20.61 7.59 1.93
N SER A 125 -21.66 6.78 1.78
CA SER A 125 -22.99 7.24 1.35
C SER A 125 -24.10 6.27 1.80
N TYR A 126 -25.36 6.69 1.71
CA TYR A 126 -26.54 5.86 1.97
C TYR A 126 -27.66 6.23 1.00
N GLY A 127 -28.74 5.44 0.98
CA GLY A 127 -29.94 5.82 0.25
C GLY A 127 -29.77 5.89 -1.27
N ASN A 128 -28.94 5.00 -1.81
CA ASN A 128 -28.61 4.92 -3.22
C ASN A 128 -28.73 3.47 -3.73
N ILE A 129 -28.41 3.26 -5.01
CA ILE A 129 -28.51 1.94 -5.65
C ILE A 129 -27.67 0.87 -4.94
N TYR A 130 -26.48 1.19 -4.41
CA TYR A 130 -25.65 0.21 -3.70
C TYR A 130 -26.34 -0.30 -2.43
N THR A 131 -26.95 0.62 -1.67
CA THR A 131 -27.70 0.26 -0.46
C THR A 131 -29.00 -0.48 -0.76
N ALA A 132 -29.70 -0.14 -1.86
CA ALA A 132 -30.91 -0.86 -2.28
C ALA A 132 -30.57 -2.30 -2.71
N VAL A 133 -29.55 -2.46 -3.54
CA VAL A 133 -29.05 -3.78 -3.96
C VAL A 133 -28.54 -4.58 -2.75
N GLY A 134 -27.85 -3.95 -1.80
CA GLY A 134 -27.39 -4.62 -0.58
C GLY A 134 -28.54 -5.17 0.27
N VAL A 135 -29.58 -4.35 0.49
CA VAL A 135 -30.80 -4.79 1.19
C VAL A 135 -31.51 -5.91 0.43
N PHE A 136 -31.58 -5.82 -0.91
CA PHE A 136 -32.13 -6.86 -1.76
C PHE A 136 -31.40 -8.19 -1.63
N VAL A 137 -30.07 -8.19 -1.79
CA VAL A 137 -29.26 -9.41 -1.73
C VAL A 137 -29.25 -10.01 -0.32
N LEU A 138 -29.24 -9.18 0.73
CA LEU A 138 -29.40 -9.66 2.11
C LEU A 138 -30.78 -10.30 2.32
N GLY A 139 -31.84 -9.65 1.83
CA GLY A 139 -33.20 -10.18 1.82
C GLY A 139 -33.29 -11.57 1.19
N ARG A 140 -32.73 -11.69 -0.02
CA ARG A 140 -32.68 -12.94 -0.78
C ARG A 140 -31.83 -14.01 -0.08
N THR A 141 -30.74 -13.63 0.58
CA THR A 141 -29.91 -14.55 1.36
C THR A 141 -30.72 -15.23 2.47
N PHE A 142 -31.61 -14.51 3.14
CA PHE A 142 -32.52 -15.10 4.12
C PHE A 142 -33.58 -16.00 3.47
N ASP A 143 -34.11 -15.63 2.30
CA ASP A 143 -35.06 -16.45 1.57
C ASP A 143 -34.43 -17.79 1.15
N GLU A 144 -33.19 -17.77 0.66
CA GLU A 144 -32.42 -18.96 0.31
C GLU A 144 -32.07 -19.81 1.55
N ALA A 145 -31.75 -19.18 2.69
CA ALA A 145 -31.30 -19.88 3.89
C ALA A 145 -32.43 -20.47 4.75
N TRP A 146 -33.60 -19.84 4.76
CA TRP A 146 -34.70 -20.16 5.67
C TRP A 146 -36.00 -20.57 4.96
N GLY A 147 -36.10 -20.41 3.63
CA GLY A 147 -37.25 -20.81 2.84
C GLY A 147 -38.55 -20.19 3.36
N SER A 148 -39.54 -21.03 3.69
CA SER A 148 -40.84 -20.57 4.21
C SER A 148 -40.76 -19.82 5.54
N GLN A 149 -39.69 -20.00 6.32
CA GLN A 149 -39.49 -19.30 7.60
C GLN A 149 -38.80 -17.94 7.44
N ALA A 150 -38.38 -17.56 6.23
CA ALA A 150 -37.55 -16.38 6.00
C ALA A 150 -38.16 -15.10 6.58
N ASN A 151 -39.45 -14.81 6.37
CA ASN A 151 -40.08 -13.59 6.89
C ASN A 151 -40.02 -13.50 8.43
N LYS A 152 -40.24 -14.61 9.13
CA LYS A 152 -40.13 -14.67 10.59
C LYS A 152 -38.69 -14.41 11.03
N MET A 153 -37.72 -15.09 10.41
CA MET A 153 -36.32 -14.96 10.77
C MET A 153 -35.74 -13.57 10.43
N LYS A 154 -36.19 -12.94 9.35
CA LYS A 154 -35.86 -11.55 9.01
C LYS A 154 -36.30 -10.58 10.11
N ALA A 155 -37.53 -10.74 10.62
CA ALA A 155 -38.05 -9.90 11.70
C ALA A 155 -37.28 -10.10 13.01
N GLU A 156 -37.07 -11.36 13.45
CA GLU A 156 -36.30 -11.68 14.65
C GLU A 156 -34.84 -11.18 14.57
N PHE A 157 -34.23 -11.29 13.38
CA PHE A 157 -32.89 -10.79 13.13
C PHE A 157 -32.81 -9.26 13.27
N ASN A 158 -33.78 -8.55 12.70
CA ASN A 158 -33.84 -7.08 12.77
C ASN A 158 -34.07 -6.59 14.20
N GLU A 159 -34.97 -7.23 14.94
CA GLU A 159 -35.17 -6.95 16.36
C GLU A 159 -33.88 -7.17 17.15
N PHE A 160 -33.17 -8.28 16.89
CA PHE A 160 -31.91 -8.58 17.56
C PHE A 160 -30.83 -7.53 17.31
N ILE A 161 -30.59 -7.13 16.05
CA ILE A 161 -29.53 -6.15 15.74
C ILE A 161 -29.88 -4.75 16.25
N GLU A 162 -31.15 -4.36 16.28
CA GLU A 162 -31.58 -3.07 16.82
C GLU A 162 -31.45 -3.02 18.34
N LEU A 163 -31.94 -4.04 19.04
CA LEU A 163 -31.84 -4.14 20.51
C LEU A 163 -30.38 -4.09 20.99
N ASN A 164 -29.49 -4.78 20.27
CA ASN A 164 -28.07 -4.86 20.62
C ASN A 164 -27.23 -3.73 19.98
N ARG A 165 -27.85 -2.81 19.23
CA ARG A 165 -27.18 -1.71 18.51
C ARG A 165 -26.00 -2.19 17.67
N MET A 166 -26.26 -3.11 16.74
CA MET A 166 -25.24 -3.75 15.93
C MET A 166 -25.24 -3.26 14.49
N CYS A 167 -24.05 -3.21 13.88
CA CYS A 167 -23.86 -2.96 12.46
C CYS A 167 -23.11 -4.13 11.84
N ILE A 168 -23.70 -4.75 10.82
CA ILE A 168 -23.13 -5.87 10.08
C ILE A 168 -22.53 -5.33 8.81
N SER A 169 -21.23 -5.53 8.64
CA SER A 169 -20.49 -5.13 7.45
C SER A 169 -20.22 -6.33 6.57
N MET A 170 -20.55 -6.19 5.30
CA MET A 170 -20.49 -7.24 4.29
C MET A 170 -19.77 -6.72 3.05
N GLU A 171 -19.08 -7.63 2.36
CA GLU A 171 -18.76 -7.41 0.97
C GLU A 171 -19.97 -7.81 0.12
N LEU A 172 -20.51 -6.85 -0.64
CA LEU A 172 -21.60 -7.04 -1.59
C LEU A 172 -21.00 -7.30 -2.97
N VAL A 173 -21.08 -8.55 -3.43
CA VAL A 173 -20.51 -9.01 -4.69
C VAL A 173 -21.65 -9.22 -5.69
N THR A 174 -21.71 -8.39 -6.73
CA THR A 174 -22.78 -8.46 -7.73
C THR A 174 -22.27 -8.17 -9.14
N ALA A 175 -23.01 -8.66 -10.14
CA ALA A 175 -22.71 -8.42 -11.55
C ALA A 175 -23.24 -7.08 -12.08
N ILE A 176 -23.88 -6.26 -11.24
CA ILE A 176 -24.62 -5.07 -11.66
C ILE A 176 -24.05 -3.78 -11.09
N LEU A 177 -23.39 -3.86 -9.93
CA LEU A 177 -22.70 -2.72 -9.33
C LEU A 177 -21.27 -2.63 -9.91
N ASP A 178 -20.38 -1.93 -9.20
CA ASP A 178 -19.00 -1.77 -9.64
C ASP A 178 -18.31 -3.13 -9.86
N HIS A 179 -17.83 -3.31 -11.09
CA HIS A 179 -17.04 -4.45 -11.48
C HIS A 179 -15.60 -4.29 -11.01
N HIS A 180 -15.22 -5.08 -10.01
CA HIS A 180 -13.86 -5.22 -9.53
C HIS A 180 -13.40 -6.64 -9.84
N GLY A 181 -12.27 -6.84 -10.52
CA GLY A 181 -11.84 -8.19 -10.88
C GLY A 181 -12.74 -8.85 -11.94
N GLN A 182 -13.23 -10.06 -11.68
CA GLN A 182 -14.09 -10.86 -12.58
C GLN A 182 -15.58 -10.62 -12.29
N CYS A 183 -16.41 -10.74 -13.32
CA CYS A 183 -17.86 -10.66 -13.16
C CYS A 183 -18.36 -11.90 -12.39
N PRO A 184 -19.05 -11.75 -11.24
CA PRO A 184 -19.43 -12.89 -10.43
C PRO A 184 -20.51 -13.75 -11.10
N HIS A 185 -20.53 -15.04 -10.77
CA HIS A 185 -21.54 -15.99 -11.25
C HIS A 185 -22.87 -15.82 -10.51
N GLU A 186 -22.82 -15.53 -9.21
CA GLU A 186 -23.97 -15.27 -8.36
C GLU A 186 -23.87 -13.88 -7.69
N ASP A 187 -25.01 -13.29 -7.36
CA ASP A 187 -25.07 -12.08 -6.54
C ASP A 187 -25.21 -12.49 -5.06
N TYR A 188 -24.24 -12.11 -4.22
CA TYR A 188 -24.20 -12.54 -2.82
C TYR A 188 -23.55 -11.51 -1.90
N VAL A 189 -23.78 -11.69 -0.60
CA VAL A 189 -23.07 -10.98 0.47
C VAL A 189 -22.18 -11.94 1.23
N VAL A 190 -21.05 -11.47 1.75
CA VAL A 190 -20.21 -12.20 2.70
C VAL A 190 -19.88 -11.30 3.89
N VAL A 191 -20.11 -11.79 5.10
CA VAL A 191 -19.87 -11.00 6.32
C VAL A 191 -18.36 -10.86 6.54
N THR A 192 -17.91 -9.62 6.73
CA THR A 192 -16.50 -9.27 6.93
C THR A 192 -16.23 -8.62 8.28
N ALA A 193 -17.23 -7.97 8.88
CA ALA A 193 -17.14 -7.43 10.23
C ALA A 193 -18.53 -7.34 10.87
N ILE A 194 -18.57 -7.44 12.20
CA ILE A 194 -19.74 -7.13 13.00
C ILE A 194 -19.28 -6.16 14.08
N THR A 195 -20.00 -5.05 14.23
CA THR A 195 -19.64 -3.96 15.14
C THR A 195 -20.77 -3.69 16.10
N GLU A 196 -20.49 -3.72 17.40
CA GLU A 196 -21.38 -3.20 18.43
C GLU A 196 -21.17 -1.69 18.60
N LEU A 197 -22.27 -0.95 18.53
CA LEU A 197 -22.31 0.53 18.49
C LEU A 197 -22.90 1.12 19.77
N GLY A 198 -22.60 0.50 20.92
CA GLY A 198 -23.09 0.92 22.24
C GLY A 198 -22.61 2.32 22.67
N ALA A 199 -22.73 2.63 23.96
CA ALA A 199 -22.21 3.89 24.52
C ALA A 199 -20.68 3.81 24.65
N GLY A 200 -19.95 4.28 23.65
CA GLY A 200 -18.47 4.29 23.65
C GLY A 200 -17.83 3.96 22.30
N LYS A 201 -16.54 3.60 22.35
CA LYS A 201 -15.74 3.21 21.17
C LYS A 201 -16.39 1.99 20.51
N PRO A 202 -16.67 2.01 19.19
CA PRO A 202 -17.15 0.85 18.46
C PRO A 202 -16.32 -0.41 18.76
N LYS A 203 -16.99 -1.52 19.08
CA LYS A 203 -16.36 -2.81 19.39
C LYS A 203 -16.59 -3.79 18.25
N PHE A 204 -15.52 -4.41 17.75
CA PHE A 204 -15.60 -5.37 16.66
C PHE A 204 -15.58 -6.80 17.19
N TYR A 205 -16.43 -7.65 16.63
CA TYR A 205 -16.45 -9.07 16.97
C TYR A 205 -15.16 -9.76 16.57
N SER A 206 -14.73 -10.71 17.41
CA SER A 206 -13.70 -11.66 17.04
C SER A 206 -14.20 -12.53 15.88
N THR A 207 -13.30 -13.12 15.09
CA THR A 207 -13.74 -14.02 13.99
C THR A 207 -14.52 -15.25 14.47
N PRO A 208 -14.15 -15.90 15.59
CA PRO A 208 -15.02 -16.91 16.21
C PRO A 208 -16.43 -16.39 16.44
N ASP A 209 -16.60 -15.19 17.02
CA ASP A 209 -17.93 -14.62 17.26
C ASP A 209 -18.67 -14.30 15.96
N ILE A 210 -17.98 -13.81 14.93
CA ILE A 210 -18.55 -13.60 13.59
C ILE A 210 -19.05 -14.93 13.02
N ILE A 211 -18.27 -16.01 13.13
CA ILE A 211 -18.67 -17.34 12.64
C ILE A 211 -19.88 -17.86 13.42
N ALA A 212 -19.88 -17.76 14.75
CA ALA A 212 -21.01 -18.16 15.59
C ALA A 212 -22.28 -17.38 15.21
N PHE A 213 -22.17 -16.06 15.10
CA PHE A 213 -23.26 -15.19 14.67
C PHE A 213 -23.79 -15.57 13.28
N CYS A 214 -22.89 -15.76 12.32
CA CYS A 214 -23.27 -16.08 10.95
C CYS A 214 -23.92 -17.46 10.86
N ARG A 215 -23.43 -18.46 11.60
CA ARG A 215 -24.04 -19.81 11.62
C ARG A 215 -25.40 -19.81 12.31
N LYS A 216 -25.58 -19.00 13.37
CA LYS A 216 -26.89 -18.79 14.02
C LYS A 216 -27.93 -18.23 13.05
N TRP A 217 -27.56 -17.20 12.28
CA TRP A 217 -28.46 -16.50 11.35
C TRP A 217 -28.43 -17.05 9.92
N ARG A 218 -27.61 -18.07 9.65
CA ARG A 218 -27.32 -18.66 8.32
C ARG A 218 -26.82 -17.65 7.29
N LEU A 219 -26.02 -16.68 7.72
CA LEU A 219 -25.34 -15.72 6.85
C LEU A 219 -24.04 -16.30 6.28
N PRO A 220 -23.62 -15.90 5.06
CA PRO A 220 -22.39 -16.40 4.47
C PRO A 220 -21.13 -15.92 5.22
N THR A 221 -20.30 -16.86 5.68
CA THR A 221 -18.99 -16.58 6.28
C THR A 221 -17.89 -16.53 5.21
N ASN A 222 -16.85 -15.77 5.50
CA ASN A 222 -15.61 -15.76 4.73
C ASN A 222 -14.77 -17.02 5.00
N HIS A 223 -13.83 -17.35 4.11
CA HIS A 223 -12.80 -18.36 4.36
C HIS A 223 -11.74 -17.76 5.30
N VAL A 224 -11.38 -18.51 6.34
CA VAL A 224 -10.43 -18.08 7.40
C VAL A 224 -9.29 -19.08 7.55
N TRP A 225 -8.07 -18.58 7.73
CA TRP A 225 -6.88 -19.35 8.10
C TRP A 225 -6.20 -18.74 9.33
N LEU A 226 -5.73 -19.58 10.24
CA LEU A 226 -4.97 -19.17 11.43
C LEU A 226 -3.54 -19.74 11.42
N PHE A 227 -2.58 -18.90 11.80
CA PHE A 227 -1.15 -19.22 11.89
C PHE A 227 -0.60 -18.71 13.23
N SER A 228 -0.16 -19.60 14.11
CA SER A 228 0.24 -19.25 15.48
C SER A 228 1.75 -19.33 15.76
N THR A 229 2.54 -19.79 14.80
CA THR A 229 4.00 -19.93 14.97
C THR A 229 4.77 -19.07 13.98
N ARG A 230 6.00 -18.67 14.35
CA ARG A 230 6.95 -18.01 13.44
C ARG A 230 7.06 -18.77 12.12
N LYS A 231 7.18 -20.10 12.20
CA LYS A 231 7.30 -20.98 11.04
C LYS A 231 6.08 -20.87 10.12
N SER A 232 4.87 -21.03 10.65
CA SER A 232 3.63 -20.97 9.87
C SER A 232 3.40 -19.60 9.23
N VAL A 233 3.74 -18.51 9.93
CA VAL A 233 3.59 -17.14 9.40
C VAL A 233 4.60 -16.84 8.30
N MET A 234 5.86 -17.25 8.47
CA MET A 234 6.88 -17.08 7.42
C MET A 234 6.54 -17.92 6.17
N SER A 235 6.01 -19.13 6.36
CA SER A 235 5.51 -19.94 5.24
C SER A 235 4.28 -19.32 4.58
N PHE A 236 3.37 -18.67 5.32
CA PHE A 236 2.25 -17.92 4.74
C PHE A 236 2.75 -16.82 3.79
N PHE A 237 3.67 -15.95 4.25
CA PHE A 237 4.18 -14.87 3.40
C PHE A 237 4.95 -15.41 2.19
N ALA A 238 5.75 -16.47 2.37
CA ALA A 238 6.43 -17.12 1.25
C ALA A 238 5.45 -17.74 0.24
N ALA A 239 4.34 -18.32 0.70
CA ALA A 239 3.29 -18.85 -0.17
C ALA A 239 2.58 -17.71 -0.94
N TYR A 240 2.31 -16.58 -0.29
CA TYR A 240 1.78 -15.39 -0.95
C TYR A 240 2.76 -14.86 -2.00
N ASP A 241 4.04 -14.68 -1.67
CA ASP A 241 5.05 -14.14 -2.59
C ASP A 241 5.30 -15.09 -3.78
N ALA A 242 5.14 -16.40 -3.58
CA ALA A 242 5.15 -17.37 -4.67
C ALA A 242 3.90 -17.28 -5.56
N LEU A 243 2.78 -16.73 -5.09
CA LEU A 243 1.51 -16.68 -5.81
C LEU A 243 1.10 -15.26 -6.22
N CYS A 244 1.77 -14.21 -5.78
CA CYS A 244 1.31 -12.82 -5.94
C CYS A 244 1.09 -12.42 -7.42
N GLU A 245 1.81 -13.03 -8.35
CA GLU A 245 1.72 -12.75 -9.79
C GLU A 245 0.82 -13.70 -10.60
N GLU A 246 0.32 -14.80 -10.03
CA GLU A 246 -0.46 -15.83 -10.77
C GLU A 246 -1.50 -16.55 -9.92
N GLY A 247 -1.68 -16.13 -8.68
CA GLY A 247 -2.61 -16.72 -7.74
C GLY A 247 -4.03 -16.64 -8.26
N THR A 248 -4.64 -17.81 -8.40
CA THR A 248 -6.09 -17.96 -8.55
C THR A 248 -6.67 -18.46 -7.24
N THR A 249 -7.98 -18.30 -7.06
CA THR A 249 -8.69 -18.72 -5.85
C THR A 249 -8.37 -20.16 -5.46
N ALA A 250 -8.48 -21.13 -6.38
CA ALA A 250 -8.25 -22.54 -6.07
C ALA A 250 -6.81 -22.82 -5.62
N LEU A 251 -5.82 -22.23 -6.31
CA LEU A 251 -4.41 -22.40 -5.98
C LEU A 251 -4.05 -21.77 -4.62
N VAL A 252 -4.55 -20.56 -4.37
CA VAL A 252 -4.33 -19.85 -3.11
C VAL A 252 -4.95 -20.61 -1.95
N CYS A 253 -6.24 -20.98 -2.04
CA CYS A 253 -6.91 -21.72 -0.98
C CYS A 253 -6.22 -23.05 -0.69
N LYS A 254 -5.79 -23.79 -1.73
CA LYS A 254 -5.06 -25.04 -1.55
C LYS A 254 -3.74 -24.82 -0.79
N ALA A 255 -2.92 -23.87 -1.22
CA ALA A 255 -1.64 -23.60 -0.58
C ALA A 255 -1.81 -23.17 0.88
N LEU A 256 -2.79 -22.31 1.18
CA LEU A 256 -3.04 -21.84 2.54
C LEU A 256 -3.63 -22.92 3.44
N ASN A 257 -4.49 -23.81 2.92
CA ASN A 257 -5.01 -24.95 3.69
C ASN A 257 -3.89 -25.89 4.17
N GLU A 258 -2.80 -26.01 3.39
CA GLU A 258 -1.67 -26.88 3.74
C GLU A 258 -0.71 -26.23 4.76
N VAL A 259 -0.67 -24.90 4.84
CA VAL A 259 0.25 -24.15 5.73
C VAL A 259 -0.42 -23.73 7.04
N ALA A 260 -1.74 -23.51 7.02
CA ALA A 260 -2.49 -23.05 8.19
C ALA A 260 -2.67 -24.16 9.23
N ILE A 261 -2.79 -23.76 10.49
CA ILE A 261 -3.07 -24.68 11.59
C ILE A 261 -4.57 -24.97 11.67
N ILE A 262 -5.37 -23.92 11.50
CA ILE A 262 -6.83 -24.03 11.35
C ILE A 262 -7.20 -23.43 10.00
N SER A 263 -8.03 -24.15 9.25
CA SER A 263 -8.70 -23.64 8.06
C SER A 263 -10.20 -23.82 8.19
N VAL A 264 -10.93 -22.71 8.07
CA VAL A 264 -12.39 -22.70 8.07
C VAL A 264 -12.85 -22.28 6.69
N PRO A 265 -13.46 -23.18 5.89
CA PRO A 265 -13.99 -22.81 4.59
C PRO A 265 -15.15 -21.81 4.75
N GLY A 266 -15.27 -20.90 3.80
CA GLY A 266 -16.43 -20.00 3.72
C GLY A 266 -17.72 -20.76 3.42
N SER A 267 -18.87 -20.22 3.85
CA SER A 267 -20.19 -20.86 3.60
C SER A 267 -20.52 -20.97 2.11
N LYS A 268 -20.03 -20.03 1.29
CA LYS A 268 -20.11 -20.06 -0.16
C LYS A 268 -18.70 -20.21 -0.73
N ASP A 269 -18.53 -21.16 -1.65
CA ASP A 269 -17.25 -21.40 -2.32
C ASP A 269 -17.00 -20.26 -3.34
N HIS A 270 -15.91 -19.51 -3.14
CA HIS A 270 -15.58 -18.35 -3.99
C HIS A 270 -15.44 -18.72 -5.47
N VAL A 271 -14.90 -19.89 -5.80
CA VAL A 271 -14.78 -20.35 -7.20
C VAL A 271 -16.17 -20.52 -7.81
N LYS A 272 -17.12 -21.10 -7.07
CA LYS A 272 -18.49 -21.31 -7.56
C LYS A 272 -19.26 -20.00 -7.73
N VAL A 273 -19.13 -19.05 -6.81
CA VAL A 273 -20.00 -17.86 -6.78
C VAL A 273 -19.39 -16.64 -7.46
N GLN A 274 -18.08 -16.50 -7.49
CA GLN A 274 -17.38 -15.35 -8.07
C GLN A 274 -16.38 -15.72 -9.17
N GLY A 275 -15.80 -16.93 -9.10
CA GLY A 275 -14.82 -17.42 -10.06
C GLY A 275 -13.40 -17.51 -9.48
N GLU A 276 -12.44 -17.72 -10.38
CA GLU A 276 -11.02 -17.97 -10.06
C GLU A 276 -10.23 -16.68 -9.84
N ILE A 277 -10.73 -15.51 -10.25
CA ILE A 277 -10.04 -14.23 -10.02
C ILE A 277 -10.34 -13.74 -8.61
N LEU A 278 -9.36 -13.93 -7.74
CA LEU A 278 -9.34 -13.45 -6.37
C LEU A 278 -8.74 -12.04 -6.30
N GLU A 279 -9.39 -11.11 -5.61
CA GLU A 279 -8.78 -9.79 -5.41
C GLU A 279 -7.51 -9.89 -4.56
N GLY A 280 -7.56 -10.66 -3.48
CA GLY A 280 -6.47 -10.71 -2.53
C GLY A 280 -6.77 -11.45 -1.23
N LEU A 281 -5.97 -11.14 -0.22
CA LEU A 281 -6.07 -11.61 1.15
C LEU A 281 -6.05 -10.40 2.10
N VAL A 282 -6.72 -10.55 3.25
CA VAL A 282 -6.60 -9.63 4.39
C VAL A 282 -5.97 -10.41 5.53
N ALA A 283 -4.83 -9.93 6.04
CA ALA A 283 -4.09 -10.55 7.12
C ALA A 283 -4.08 -9.61 8.33
N ARG A 284 -4.46 -10.08 9.53
CA ARG A 284 -4.46 -9.29 10.77
C ARG A 284 -3.95 -10.07 11.97
N THR A 285 -3.40 -9.38 12.95
CA THR A 285 -3.07 -10.00 14.24
C THR A 285 -4.29 -10.08 15.14
N VAL A 286 -4.44 -11.20 15.82
CA VAL A 286 -5.49 -11.43 16.82
C VAL A 286 -4.88 -12.05 18.08
N GLY A 287 -5.57 -11.94 19.22
CA GLY A 287 -5.11 -12.53 20.49
C GLY A 287 -5.05 -14.06 20.44
N ASN A 288 -4.16 -14.66 21.24
CA ASN A 288 -3.96 -16.12 21.28
C ASN A 288 -5.22 -16.92 21.62
N GLU A 289 -6.13 -16.34 22.41
CA GLU A 289 -7.42 -16.94 22.78
C GLU A 289 -8.28 -17.28 21.55
N SER A 290 -8.08 -16.56 20.43
CA SER A 290 -8.81 -16.78 19.18
C SER A 290 -8.69 -18.20 18.67
N LEU A 291 -7.56 -18.89 18.91
CA LEU A 291 -7.37 -20.28 18.47
C LEU A 291 -8.29 -21.24 19.24
N ILE A 292 -8.37 -21.08 20.57
CA ILE A 292 -9.21 -21.89 21.46
C ILE A 292 -10.69 -21.60 21.19
N LEU A 293 -11.04 -20.31 21.09
CA LEU A 293 -12.40 -19.87 20.80
C LEU A 293 -12.87 -20.35 19.42
N MET A 294 -11.98 -20.36 18.42
CA MET A 294 -12.31 -20.89 17.10
C MET A 294 -12.69 -22.37 17.18
N GLU A 295 -11.89 -23.20 17.86
CA GLU A 295 -12.20 -24.61 18.01
C GLU A 295 -13.51 -24.86 18.76
N GLN A 296 -13.80 -24.06 19.80
CA GLN A 296 -15.06 -24.13 20.54
C GLN A 296 -16.25 -23.78 19.65
N VAL A 297 -16.21 -22.63 18.97
CA VAL A 297 -17.29 -22.20 18.07
C VAL A 297 -17.53 -23.19 16.94
N LEU A 298 -16.47 -23.78 16.38
CA LEU A 298 -16.62 -24.77 15.31
C LEU A 298 -17.32 -26.05 15.79
N ARG A 299 -17.18 -26.42 17.07
CA ARG A 299 -17.91 -27.54 17.69
C ARG A 299 -19.35 -27.18 18.04
N ASP A 300 -19.54 -26.01 18.66
CA ASP A 300 -20.84 -25.59 19.21
C ASP A 300 -21.83 -25.15 18.12
N TYR A 301 -21.29 -24.60 17.02
CA TYR A 301 -22.07 -24.13 15.88
C TYR A 301 -21.59 -24.83 14.61
N PRO A 302 -21.94 -26.09 14.31
CA PRO A 302 -21.50 -26.75 13.08
C PRO A 302 -22.08 -26.07 11.81
N PRO A 303 -21.47 -26.25 10.62
CA PRO A 303 -22.01 -25.70 9.38
C PRO A 303 -23.44 -26.20 9.12
N THR A 304 -24.38 -25.26 8.97
CA THR A 304 -25.77 -25.59 8.61
C THR A 304 -25.89 -25.95 7.13
N LEU A 305 -26.49 -27.10 6.83
CA LEU A 305 -26.89 -27.45 5.45
C LEU A 305 -27.97 -26.46 5.00
N PHE A 306 -27.74 -25.78 3.87
CA PHE A 306 -28.80 -25.03 3.20
C PHE A 306 -29.89 -26.02 2.79
N VAL A 307 -31.06 -25.91 3.40
CA VAL A 307 -32.23 -26.69 2.99
C VAL A 307 -32.68 -26.06 1.67
N GLY A 308 -32.20 -26.63 0.56
CA GLY A 308 -32.53 -26.19 -0.78
C GLY A 308 -34.05 -26.13 -0.93
N ALA A 309 -34.59 -24.91 -0.94
CA ALA A 309 -36.00 -24.71 -1.13
C ALA A 309 -36.29 -24.72 -2.63
N ASN A 310 -36.85 -25.84 -3.09
CA ASN A 310 -37.61 -25.97 -4.33
C ASN A 310 -38.87 -25.07 -4.29
N HIS A 311 -38.68 -23.76 -4.22
CA HIS A 311 -39.74 -22.76 -4.33
C HIS A 311 -39.40 -21.81 -5.48
N HIS A 312 -40.43 -21.31 -6.17
CA HIS A 312 -40.29 -20.29 -7.21
C HIS A 312 -39.64 -19.04 -6.60
N LEU A 313 -38.32 -18.93 -6.70
CA LEU A 313 -37.58 -17.76 -6.27
C LEU A 313 -38.08 -16.55 -7.06
N ARG A 314 -38.31 -15.45 -6.34
CA ARG A 314 -38.62 -14.15 -6.92
C ARG A 314 -37.57 -13.76 -7.97
N PRO A 315 -37.90 -12.82 -8.89
CA PRO A 315 -36.98 -12.39 -9.93
C PRO A 315 -35.58 -12.10 -9.37
N SER A 316 -34.55 -12.54 -10.10
CA SER A 316 -33.16 -12.31 -9.72
C SER A 316 -32.81 -10.82 -9.81
N LEU A 317 -31.70 -10.43 -9.16
CA LEU A 317 -31.18 -9.06 -9.26
C LEU A 317 -30.99 -8.64 -10.74
N ARG A 318 -30.53 -9.59 -11.57
CA ARG A 318 -30.30 -9.40 -13.01
C ARG A 318 -31.60 -9.16 -13.78
N GLU A 319 -32.62 -9.96 -13.51
CA GLU A 319 -33.94 -9.80 -14.14
C GLU A 319 -34.59 -8.45 -13.79
N ILE A 320 -34.54 -8.04 -12.51
CA ILE A 320 -35.08 -6.74 -12.07
C ILE A 320 -34.29 -5.58 -12.70
N TYR A 321 -32.96 -5.71 -12.74
CA TYR A 321 -32.11 -4.69 -13.35
C TYR A 321 -32.35 -4.54 -14.86
N ASP A 322 -32.41 -5.65 -15.58
CA ASP A 322 -32.63 -5.65 -17.03
C ASP A 322 -33.99 -5.07 -17.39
N ALA A 323 -35.03 -5.35 -16.60
CA ALA A 323 -36.36 -4.78 -16.78
C ALA A 323 -36.41 -3.25 -16.55
N ASN A 324 -35.55 -2.71 -15.68
CA ASN A 324 -35.61 -1.31 -15.22
C ASN A 324 -34.37 -0.48 -15.57
N ARG A 325 -33.57 -0.94 -16.55
CA ARG A 325 -32.25 -0.36 -16.86
C ARG A 325 -32.29 1.14 -17.19
N THR A 326 -33.41 1.63 -17.70
CA THR A 326 -33.60 3.03 -18.11
C THR A 326 -34.11 3.95 -17.00
N ASP A 327 -34.71 3.41 -15.94
CA ASP A 327 -35.26 4.20 -14.83
C ASP A 327 -34.67 3.73 -13.48
N LYS A 328 -33.70 4.50 -12.99
CA LYS A 328 -33.01 4.22 -11.74
C LYS A 328 -33.92 4.34 -10.51
N LYS A 329 -34.93 5.22 -10.53
CA LYS A 329 -35.86 5.36 -9.40
C LYS A 329 -36.78 4.15 -9.33
N GLN A 330 -37.33 3.74 -10.47
CA GLN A 330 -38.16 2.53 -10.56
C GLN A 330 -37.37 1.27 -10.18
N LEU A 331 -36.13 1.13 -10.66
CA LEU A 331 -35.23 0.05 -10.25
C LEU A 331 -35.06 -0.02 -8.73
N ILE A 332 -34.76 1.11 -8.08
CA ILE A 332 -34.61 1.13 -6.61
C ILE A 332 -35.92 0.73 -5.93
N LYS A 333 -37.06 1.23 -6.41
CA LYS A 333 -38.38 0.89 -5.87
C LYS A 333 -38.66 -0.61 -5.94
N GLU A 334 -38.49 -1.22 -7.10
CA GLU A 334 -38.74 -2.66 -7.29
C GLU A 334 -37.79 -3.55 -6.47
N LEU A 335 -36.52 -3.14 -6.34
CA LEU A 335 -35.57 -3.83 -5.47
C LEU A 335 -36.00 -3.81 -4.00
N LEU A 336 -36.56 -2.69 -3.51
CA LEU A 336 -36.99 -2.59 -2.12
C LEU A 336 -38.33 -3.32 -1.89
N GLU A 337 -39.29 -3.18 -2.81
CA GLU A 337 -40.59 -3.86 -2.74
C GLU A 337 -40.46 -5.38 -2.78
N SER A 338 -39.51 -5.90 -3.57
CA SER A 338 -39.26 -7.34 -3.69
C SER A 338 -38.65 -7.98 -2.44
N VAL A 339 -38.16 -7.21 -1.46
CA VAL A 339 -37.68 -7.74 -0.17
C VAL A 339 -38.81 -7.89 0.85
N GLY A 340 -39.86 -7.07 0.71
CA GLY A 340 -40.94 -6.94 1.69
C GLY A 340 -40.59 -6.00 2.85
N THR A 341 -41.57 -5.78 3.73
CA THR A 341 -41.50 -4.74 4.79
C THR A 341 -40.56 -5.08 5.95
N SER A 342 -40.09 -6.33 6.08
CA SER A 342 -39.27 -6.75 7.22
C SER A 342 -37.92 -6.03 7.29
N PHE A 343 -37.18 -5.96 6.17
CA PHE A 343 -35.85 -5.30 6.11
C PHE A 343 -35.93 -3.82 5.74
N CYS A 344 -36.99 -3.40 5.06
CA CYS A 344 -37.19 -2.03 4.60
C CYS A 344 -38.66 -1.64 4.75
N PRO A 345 -39.10 -1.28 5.96
CA PRO A 345 -40.50 -0.90 6.22
C PRO A 345 -40.87 0.46 5.64
N ASN A 346 -39.88 1.31 5.36
CA ASN A 346 -40.08 2.62 4.74
C ASN A 346 -39.00 2.88 3.66
N TYR A 347 -39.32 3.77 2.71
CA TYR A 347 -38.43 4.12 1.59
C TYR A 347 -37.84 5.53 1.71
N LEU A 348 -38.00 6.20 2.87
CA LEU A 348 -37.61 7.61 3.06
C LEU A 348 -36.13 7.85 2.79
N ASP A 349 -35.28 6.89 3.13
CA ASP A 349 -33.84 6.96 2.86
C ASP A 349 -33.49 6.86 1.36
N TRP A 350 -34.40 6.47 0.46
CA TRP A 350 -34.13 6.42 -0.99
C TRP A 350 -34.94 7.44 -1.77
N CYS A 351 -36.21 7.60 -1.41
CA CYS A 351 -37.18 8.41 -2.14
C CYS A 351 -37.39 9.80 -1.54
N GLY A 352 -36.91 10.07 -0.31
CA GLY A 352 -37.28 11.28 0.43
C GLY A 352 -38.75 11.25 0.86
N ASN A 353 -39.28 12.40 1.28
CA ASN A 353 -40.71 12.54 1.50
C ASN A 353 -41.39 12.93 0.17
N GLU A 354 -42.61 12.46 -0.11
CA GLU A 354 -43.33 12.71 -1.38
C GLU A 354 -43.51 14.21 -1.70
N ALA A 355 -43.28 15.10 -0.73
CA ALA A 355 -43.37 16.55 -0.86
C ALA A 355 -42.01 17.29 -0.97
N SER A 356 -40.87 16.59 -0.98
CA SER A 356 -39.53 17.18 -1.09
C SER A 356 -38.77 16.57 -2.27
N GLU A 357 -39.02 17.08 -3.48
CA GLU A 357 -38.19 16.74 -4.63
C GLU A 357 -36.82 17.41 -4.50
N SER A 358 -35.77 16.60 -4.60
CA SER A 358 -34.34 16.91 -4.58
C SER A 358 -33.66 16.92 -3.20
N ARG A 359 -32.79 15.92 -3.00
CA ARG A 359 -31.67 15.97 -2.04
C ARG A 359 -30.63 16.98 -2.52
N SER A 360 -30.98 18.27 -2.59
CA SER A 360 -30.00 19.29 -2.94
C SER A 360 -28.99 19.40 -1.80
N ARG A 361 -27.71 19.18 -2.10
CA ARG A 361 -26.63 19.32 -1.12
C ARG A 361 -26.48 20.81 -0.82
N ASN A 362 -26.91 21.25 0.36
CA ASN A 362 -26.67 22.61 0.81
C ASN A 362 -25.39 22.64 1.67
N VAL A 363 -24.31 23.23 1.13
CA VAL A 363 -23.03 23.38 1.86
C VAL A 363 -23.21 24.23 3.12
N ASP A 364 -24.17 25.15 3.11
CA ASP A 364 -24.48 25.99 4.26
C ASP A 364 -25.17 25.19 5.37
N LEU A 365 -25.97 24.17 5.02
CA LEU A 365 -26.55 23.22 5.97
C LEU A 365 -25.45 22.43 6.69
N ASP A 366 -24.50 21.86 5.94
CA ASP A 366 -23.36 21.11 6.47
C ASP A 366 -22.60 21.95 7.52
N TRP A 367 -22.31 23.21 7.18
CA TRP A 367 -21.60 24.13 8.08
C TRP A 367 -22.42 24.51 9.31
N SER A 368 -23.70 24.83 9.13
CA SER A 368 -24.62 25.25 10.19
C SER A 368 -24.82 24.15 11.24
N VAL A 369 -25.15 22.93 10.80
CA VAL A 369 -25.33 21.77 11.67
C VAL A 369 -24.03 21.46 12.43
N LEU A 370 -22.90 21.41 11.73
CA LEU A 370 -21.60 21.10 12.33
C LEU A 370 -21.18 22.16 13.36
N SER A 371 -21.41 23.44 13.06
CA SER A 371 -21.12 24.53 14.01
C SER A 371 -21.96 24.40 15.27
N LYS A 372 -23.27 24.18 15.13
CA LYS A 372 -24.19 24.04 16.28
C LYS A 372 -23.89 22.79 17.08
N PHE A 373 -23.60 21.67 16.43
CA PHE A 373 -23.16 20.43 17.06
C PHE A 373 -21.92 20.63 17.94
N LEU A 374 -20.92 21.37 17.45
CA LEU A 374 -19.68 21.63 18.22
C LEU A 374 -19.84 22.67 19.33
N GLN A 375 -20.82 23.56 19.23
CA GLN A 375 -21.14 24.57 20.26
C GLN A 375 -22.03 24.01 21.37
N ALA A 376 -22.91 23.05 21.05
CA ALA A 376 -23.81 22.41 22.00
C ALA A 376 -23.06 21.56 23.03
N ARG A 377 -23.61 21.44 24.25
CA ARG A 377 -23.06 20.57 25.30
C ARG A 377 -23.29 19.10 24.94
N PRO A 378 -22.31 18.20 25.12
CA PRO A 378 -22.54 16.79 24.86
C PRO A 378 -23.49 16.19 25.91
N ALA A 379 -24.49 15.44 25.47
CA ALA A 379 -25.43 14.75 26.35
C ALA A 379 -24.85 13.45 26.94
N ASP A 380 -23.89 12.82 26.27
CA ASP A 380 -23.25 11.58 26.69
C ASP A 380 -21.74 11.55 26.35
N PHE A 381 -21.04 10.53 26.84
CA PHE A 381 -19.61 10.33 26.60
C PHE A 381 -19.29 10.14 25.11
N THR A 382 -20.15 9.43 24.38
CA THR A 382 -19.99 9.18 22.93
C THR A 382 -19.97 10.51 22.16
N THR A 383 -20.91 11.39 22.47
CA THR A 383 -21.01 12.72 21.85
C THR A 383 -19.81 13.57 22.18
N MET A 384 -19.38 13.58 23.44
CA MET A 384 -18.17 14.30 23.85
C MET A 384 -16.95 13.84 23.03
N LYS A 385 -16.77 12.52 22.85
CA LYS A 385 -15.67 11.96 22.07
C LYS A 385 -15.78 12.27 20.58
N LEU A 386 -16.97 12.19 20.00
CA LEU A 386 -17.19 12.58 18.60
C LEU A 386 -16.90 14.07 18.39
N GLN A 387 -17.34 14.95 19.29
CA GLN A 387 -17.00 16.37 19.22
C GLN A 387 -15.47 16.60 19.33
N GLU A 388 -14.77 15.88 20.21
CA GLU A 388 -13.30 15.91 20.34
C GLU A 388 -12.61 15.54 19.01
N MET A 389 -13.01 14.43 18.40
CA MET A 389 -12.48 13.99 17.11
C MET A 389 -12.73 15.03 16.00
N VAL A 390 -13.94 15.57 15.93
CA VAL A 390 -14.34 16.56 14.91
C VAL A 390 -13.58 17.87 15.10
N ARG A 391 -13.42 18.37 16.33
CA ARG A 391 -12.61 19.57 16.62
C ARG A 391 -11.17 19.36 16.16
N LEU A 392 -10.53 18.24 16.53
CA LEU A 392 -9.17 17.92 16.10
C LEU A 392 -9.03 17.91 14.56
N MET A 393 -9.96 17.28 13.85
CA MET A 393 -9.94 17.24 12.38
C MET A 393 -10.08 18.65 11.76
N ARG A 394 -10.91 19.52 12.36
CA ARG A 394 -11.12 20.90 11.87
C ARG A 394 -9.95 21.82 12.20
N ASP A 395 -9.45 21.78 13.43
CA ASP A 395 -8.35 22.62 13.90
C ASP A 395 -7.07 22.34 13.12
N ASN A 396 -6.81 21.06 12.82
CA ASN A 396 -5.69 20.63 11.99
C ASN A 396 -5.97 20.71 10.48
N LYS A 397 -7.15 21.17 10.06
CA LYS A 397 -7.58 21.31 8.65
C LYS A 397 -7.36 20.02 7.84
N TYR A 398 -7.70 18.88 8.42
CA TYR A 398 -7.62 17.61 7.72
C TYR A 398 -8.61 17.55 6.57
N HIS A 399 -8.26 16.81 5.51
CA HIS A 399 -9.09 16.67 4.32
C HIS A 399 -10.25 15.69 4.58
N VAL A 400 -11.25 16.18 5.33
CA VAL A 400 -12.44 15.43 5.76
C VAL A 400 -13.68 16.26 5.46
N ALA A 401 -14.69 15.63 4.84
CA ALA A 401 -15.99 16.23 4.61
C ALA A 401 -17.02 15.68 5.61
N PHE A 402 -17.77 16.58 6.24
CA PHE A 402 -18.89 16.26 7.12
C PHE A 402 -20.19 16.58 6.38
N LYS A 403 -20.83 15.56 5.81
CA LYS A 403 -22.08 15.74 5.05
C LYS A 403 -23.27 15.53 5.98
N CYS A 404 -24.09 16.55 6.16
CA CYS A 404 -25.26 16.53 7.03
C CYS A 404 -26.54 16.52 6.20
N TYR A 405 -27.53 15.76 6.66
CA TYR A 405 -28.83 15.62 6.02
C TYR A 405 -29.90 15.63 7.09
N HIS A 406 -31.08 16.18 6.80
CA HIS A 406 -32.23 16.05 7.71
C HIS A 406 -32.62 14.57 7.89
N ASN A 407 -32.97 14.17 9.12
CA ASN A 407 -33.41 12.81 9.38
C ASN A 407 -34.91 12.67 9.15
N PHE A 408 -35.29 12.28 7.93
CA PHE A 408 -36.70 12.16 7.51
C PHE A 408 -37.53 11.17 8.35
N HIS A 409 -36.91 10.15 8.97
CA HIS A 409 -37.62 9.23 9.87
C HIS A 409 -38.13 9.91 11.14
N LYS A 410 -37.57 11.07 11.49
CA LYS A 410 -37.90 11.83 12.71
C LYS A 410 -38.47 13.22 12.42
N ILE A 411 -38.71 13.57 11.15
CA ILE A 411 -39.18 14.92 10.75
C ILE A 411 -40.55 15.28 11.33
N ASN A 412 -41.46 14.31 11.50
CA ASN A 412 -42.78 14.58 12.10
C ASN A 412 -42.74 14.81 13.63
N SER A 413 -41.56 14.68 14.26
CA SER A 413 -41.34 14.96 15.69
C SER A 413 -40.62 16.30 15.94
N VAL A 414 -40.44 17.11 14.90
CA VAL A 414 -39.71 18.39 14.95
C VAL A 414 -40.52 19.42 15.71
N VAL A 415 -40.23 19.55 17.00
CA VAL A 415 -40.51 20.76 17.78
C VAL A 415 -39.40 21.77 17.43
N SER A 416 -39.68 23.08 17.47
CA SER A 416 -38.67 24.14 17.24
C SER A 416 -37.37 23.91 18.01
N ASP A 417 -37.46 23.23 19.16
CA ASP A 417 -36.40 23.05 20.14
C ASP A 417 -35.68 21.69 20.05
N ASN A 418 -35.98 20.86 19.04
CA ASN A 418 -35.42 19.50 18.90
C ASN A 418 -35.26 19.10 17.43
N GLN A 419 -34.02 19.01 16.95
CA GLN A 419 -33.69 18.82 15.53
C GLN A 419 -32.81 17.59 15.28
N TYR A 420 -33.18 16.81 14.27
CA TYR A 420 -32.55 15.52 13.95
C TYR A 420 -31.87 15.52 12.59
N PHE A 421 -30.60 15.11 12.56
CA PHE A 421 -29.77 15.01 11.36
C PHE A 421 -29.10 13.65 11.24
N LYS A 422 -28.69 13.30 10.01
CA LYS A 422 -27.75 12.23 9.71
C LYS A 422 -26.45 12.86 9.20
N MET A 423 -25.32 12.49 9.79
CA MET A 423 -23.99 12.96 9.42
C MET A 423 -23.15 11.82 8.87
N VAL A 424 -22.54 12.05 7.70
CA VAL A 424 -21.54 11.18 7.08
C VAL A 424 -20.17 11.82 7.23
N ILE A 425 -19.27 11.15 7.94
CA ILE A 425 -17.87 11.58 8.07
C ILE A 425 -17.07 10.92 6.94
N HIS A 426 -16.68 11.71 5.95
CA HIS A 426 -15.97 11.23 4.76
C HIS A 426 -14.53 11.74 4.74
N VAL A 427 -13.58 10.89 5.10
CA VAL A 427 -12.15 11.17 4.94
C VAL A 427 -11.78 11.08 3.45
N LEU A 428 -11.33 12.20 2.88
CA LEU A 428 -11.11 12.35 1.44
C LEU A 428 -9.74 11.84 1.00
N ASP A 429 -8.72 12.02 1.84
CA ASP A 429 -7.35 11.64 1.52
C ASP A 429 -6.85 10.50 2.39
N ASP A 430 -6.19 9.55 1.74
CA ASP A 430 -5.58 8.41 2.42
C ASP A 430 -4.45 8.83 3.39
N SER A 431 -3.80 9.98 3.15
CA SER A 431 -2.77 10.54 4.02
C SER A 431 -3.32 11.09 5.35
N THR A 432 -4.61 11.48 5.38
CA THR A 432 -5.27 12.00 6.59
C THR A 432 -5.33 10.95 7.69
N PHE A 433 -5.60 9.69 7.34
CA PHE A 433 -5.58 8.60 8.32
C PHE A 433 -4.21 8.46 8.99
N ARG A 434 -3.12 8.56 8.23
CA ARG A 434 -1.75 8.49 8.78
C ARG A 434 -1.46 9.66 9.71
N LYS A 435 -1.85 10.88 9.32
CA LYS A 435 -1.70 12.08 10.15
C LYS A 435 -2.50 11.97 11.44
N TYR A 436 -3.76 11.54 11.36
CA TYR A 436 -4.61 11.34 12.53
C TYR A 436 -4.07 10.25 13.45
N HIS A 437 -3.58 9.14 12.91
CA HIS A 437 -3.00 8.07 13.71
C HIS A 437 -1.77 8.54 14.51
N LYS A 438 -0.97 9.45 13.95
CA LYS A 438 0.11 10.11 14.72
C LYS A 438 -0.43 10.89 15.92
N GLU A 439 -1.53 11.63 15.77
CA GLU A 439 -2.16 12.33 16.90
C GLU A 439 -2.62 11.38 18.01
N MET A 440 -3.12 10.19 17.66
CA MET A 440 -3.52 9.18 18.64
C MET A 440 -2.36 8.71 19.51
N ARG A 441 -1.11 8.71 18.99
CA ARG A 441 0.09 8.39 19.77
C ARG A 441 0.34 9.41 20.88
N TYR A 442 0.11 10.68 20.56
CA TYR A 442 0.26 11.77 21.53
C TYR A 442 -0.96 11.90 22.45
N LYS A 443 -2.12 11.41 22.03
CA LYS A 443 -3.40 11.48 22.76
C LYS A 443 -4.09 10.11 22.78
N PRO A 444 -3.70 9.21 23.70
CA PRO A 444 -4.21 7.82 23.74
C PRO A 444 -5.73 7.71 23.99
N GLY A 445 -6.39 8.79 24.44
CA GLY A 445 -7.85 8.82 24.61
C GLY A 445 -8.66 9.08 23.32
N LEU A 446 -8.02 9.27 22.17
CA LEU A 446 -8.70 9.48 20.88
C LEU A 446 -9.19 8.17 20.28
N TRP A 447 -10.35 8.20 19.61
CA TRP A 447 -10.83 7.05 18.84
C TRP A 447 -10.24 7.03 17.44
N PRO A 448 -10.05 5.86 16.81
CA PRO A 448 -9.52 5.78 15.45
C PRO A 448 -10.50 6.35 14.42
N LEU A 449 -9.96 6.77 13.27
CA LEU A 449 -10.79 7.10 12.10
C LEU A 449 -11.25 5.82 11.41
N TYR A 450 -12.57 5.60 11.44
CA TYR A 450 -13.23 4.48 10.79
C TYR A 450 -13.45 4.71 9.29
N ARG A 451 -13.55 3.62 8.53
CA ARG A 451 -14.07 3.68 7.16
C ARG A 451 -15.59 3.57 7.18
N GLY A 452 -16.28 4.37 6.35
CA GLY A 452 -17.74 4.38 6.31
C GLY A 452 -18.35 4.73 7.66
N PHE A 453 -18.21 6.00 8.08
CA PHE A 453 -18.57 6.43 9.42
C PHE A 453 -19.84 7.30 9.40
N PHE A 454 -20.91 6.77 10.00
CA PHE A 454 -22.26 7.32 9.95
C PHE A 454 -22.81 7.56 11.36
N VAL A 455 -23.36 8.75 11.58
CA VAL A 455 -23.79 9.22 12.89
C VAL A 455 -25.15 9.89 12.76
N ASP A 456 -26.10 9.49 13.59
CA ASP A 456 -27.33 10.26 13.81
C ASP A 456 -27.04 11.35 14.84
N LEU A 457 -27.39 12.59 14.53
CA LEU A 457 -27.24 13.75 15.41
C LEU A 457 -28.63 14.22 15.86
N ASN A 458 -28.72 14.54 17.14
CA ASN A 458 -29.83 15.28 17.71
C ASN A 458 -29.30 16.54 18.40
N ILE A 459 -29.90 17.69 18.12
CA ILE A 459 -29.59 18.97 18.77
C ILE A 459 -30.87 19.50 19.40
N PHE A 460 -30.87 19.71 20.71
CA PHE A 460 -32.09 20.03 21.46
C PHE A 460 -31.86 20.94 22.66
N LYS A 461 -32.93 21.56 23.17
CA LYS A 461 -32.94 22.30 24.44
C LYS A 461 -33.34 21.36 25.59
N ALA A 462 -32.56 21.33 26.66
CA ALA A 462 -32.80 20.45 27.81
C ALA A 462 -33.46 21.18 28.99
N ASN A 463 -34.40 20.50 29.65
CA ASN A 463 -35.00 20.94 30.92
C ASN A 463 -34.10 20.56 32.11
N GLU A 464 -34.23 21.24 33.25
CA GLU A 464 -33.35 21.10 34.42
C GLU A 464 -33.17 19.65 34.92
N GLU A 465 -34.21 18.82 34.87
CA GLU A 465 -34.14 17.41 35.29
C GLU A 465 -33.23 16.56 34.39
N ARG A 466 -33.28 16.75 33.06
CA ARG A 466 -32.44 16.03 32.10
C ARG A 466 -30.97 16.43 32.17
N VAL A 467 -30.69 17.68 32.55
CA VAL A 467 -29.33 18.20 32.72
C VAL A 467 -28.57 17.45 33.82
N VAL A 468 -29.26 17.06 34.89
CA VAL A 468 -28.69 16.29 36.00
C VAL A 468 -28.39 14.85 35.57
N GLU A 469 -29.23 14.23 34.74
CA GLU A 469 -28.99 12.90 34.18
C GLU A 469 -27.76 12.87 33.24
N PHE A 470 -27.66 13.81 32.30
CA PHE A 470 -26.52 13.89 31.37
C PHE A 470 -25.19 14.08 32.12
N SER A 471 -25.20 14.91 33.16
CA SER A 471 -24.01 15.15 33.99
C SER A 471 -23.57 13.89 34.74
N LYS A 472 -24.50 13.02 35.15
CA LYS A 472 -24.18 11.73 35.78
C LYS A 472 -23.66 10.72 34.76
N GLU A 473 -24.25 10.67 33.57
CA GLU A 473 -23.90 9.70 32.51
C GLU A 473 -22.50 9.98 31.93
N VAL A 474 -22.16 11.24 31.68
CA VAL A 474 -20.81 11.65 31.25
C VAL A 474 -19.77 11.28 32.32
N ASN A 475 -20.05 11.53 33.60
CA ASN A 475 -19.10 11.27 34.69
C ASN A 475 -18.95 9.77 35.04
N ALA A 476 -20.04 8.99 34.99
CA ALA A 476 -20.01 7.56 35.29
C ALA A 476 -19.19 6.77 34.26
N THR A 477 -19.24 7.18 33.00
CA THR A 477 -18.50 6.53 31.90
C THR A 477 -17.02 6.92 31.87
N VAL A 478 -16.68 8.12 32.36
CA VAL A 478 -15.27 8.58 32.51
C VAL A 478 -14.54 7.78 33.61
N GLY A 479 -15.25 7.33 34.65
CA GLY A 479 -14.68 6.50 35.73
C GLY A 479 -14.57 5.00 35.41
N THR A 480 -15.14 4.54 34.30
CA THR A 480 -15.15 3.14 33.84
C THR A 480 -14.47 2.98 32.48
N GLY A 481 -13.41 3.76 32.24
CA GLY A 481 -12.52 3.52 31.10
C GLY A 481 -12.06 2.06 31.15
N SER A 482 -12.63 1.23 30.27
CA SER A 482 -12.24 -0.17 30.21
C SER A 482 -10.78 -0.21 29.77
N ASP A 483 -9.89 -0.52 30.72
CA ASP A 483 -8.65 -1.20 30.41
C ASP A 483 -9.04 -2.43 29.60
N THR A 484 -8.88 -2.35 28.28
CA THR A 484 -8.90 -3.54 27.43
C THR A 484 -7.81 -4.43 27.99
N LYS A 485 -8.21 -5.58 28.53
CA LYS A 485 -7.34 -6.60 29.14
C LYS A 485 -6.30 -7.19 28.20
N ASP A 486 -6.28 -6.79 26.93
CA ASP A 486 -5.21 -7.13 26.00
C ASP A 486 -4.06 -6.16 26.22
N GLY A 487 -2.97 -6.64 26.84
CA GLY A 487 -1.74 -5.89 27.11
C GLY A 487 -0.94 -5.48 25.85
N LEU A 488 -1.61 -5.23 24.73
CA LEU A 488 -1.05 -4.79 23.46
C LEU A 488 -1.41 -3.32 23.22
N ALA A 489 -0.47 -2.54 22.68
CA ALA A 489 -0.75 -1.17 22.28
C ALA A 489 -1.85 -1.12 21.20
N ASP A 490 -2.65 -0.04 21.19
CA ASP A 490 -3.75 0.17 20.23
C ASP A 490 -3.32 0.04 18.74
N GLU A 491 -2.02 0.22 18.45
CA GLU A 491 -1.43 -0.01 17.12
C GLU A 491 -1.23 -1.49 16.78
N ASP A 492 -0.73 -2.28 17.74
CA ASP A 492 -0.50 -3.72 17.57
C ASP A 492 -1.85 -4.49 17.54
N ALA A 493 -2.87 -3.98 18.24
CA ALA A 493 -4.23 -4.53 18.22
C ALA A 493 -4.95 -4.32 16.86
N ASN A 494 -4.54 -3.32 16.07
CA ASN A 494 -5.15 -2.98 14.78
C ASN A 494 -4.26 -3.31 13.57
N LEU A 495 -3.17 -4.05 13.77
CA LEU A 495 -2.21 -4.37 12.72
C LEU A 495 -2.85 -5.30 11.68
N MET A 496 -3.07 -4.76 10.48
CA MET A 496 -3.75 -5.45 9.39
C MET A 496 -3.18 -5.02 8.03
N ILE A 497 -3.02 -5.97 7.10
CA ILE A 497 -2.42 -5.78 5.78
C ILE A 497 -3.36 -6.33 4.71
N LYS A 498 -3.47 -5.62 3.57
CA LYS A 498 -4.12 -6.13 2.34
C LYS A 498 -3.08 -6.54 1.32
N LEU A 499 -3.17 -7.80 0.89
CA LEU A 499 -2.30 -8.41 -0.12
C LEU A 499 -3.13 -8.66 -1.38
N LYS A 500 -2.68 -8.26 -2.57
CA LYS A 500 -3.50 -8.32 -3.81
C LYS A 500 -2.79 -9.05 -4.95
N PHE A 501 -3.54 -9.87 -5.69
CA PHE A 501 -3.00 -10.65 -6.80
C PHE A 501 -2.94 -9.86 -8.12
N LEU A 502 -1.94 -10.17 -8.96
CA LEU A 502 -1.71 -9.50 -10.24
C LEU A 502 -2.87 -9.67 -11.23
N THR A 503 -3.50 -10.85 -11.25
CA THR A 503 -4.64 -11.15 -12.15
C THR A 503 -5.84 -10.22 -11.90
N TYR A 504 -6.08 -9.84 -10.64
CA TYR A 504 -7.01 -8.79 -10.25
C TYR A 504 -6.49 -7.39 -10.57
N LYS A 505 -5.22 -7.10 -10.23
CA LYS A 505 -4.61 -5.78 -10.45
C LYS A 505 -4.63 -5.39 -11.93
N LEU A 506 -4.41 -6.36 -12.82
CA LEU A 506 -4.54 -6.21 -14.27
C LEU A 506 -5.90 -5.63 -14.65
N ARG A 507 -6.99 -6.31 -14.29
CA ARG A 507 -8.36 -5.90 -14.66
C ARG A 507 -8.74 -4.54 -14.07
N THR A 508 -8.45 -4.36 -12.79
CA THR A 508 -8.92 -3.19 -12.04
C THR A 508 -8.04 -1.95 -12.27
N PHE A 509 -6.73 -2.08 -12.19
CA PHE A 509 -5.82 -0.93 -12.19
C PHE A 509 -5.19 -0.67 -13.56
N LEU A 510 -4.88 -1.69 -14.36
CA LEU A 510 -4.27 -1.48 -15.68
C LEU A 510 -5.31 -1.32 -16.78
N ILE A 511 -6.39 -2.11 -16.75
CA ILE A 511 -7.47 -2.00 -17.74
C ILE A 511 -8.45 -0.90 -17.31
N ARG A 512 -9.29 -1.13 -16.31
CA ARG A 512 -10.40 -0.22 -15.95
C ARG A 512 -9.94 1.20 -15.64
N ASN A 513 -9.01 1.37 -14.70
CA ASN A 513 -8.57 2.70 -14.29
C ASN A 513 -7.76 3.40 -15.39
N GLY A 514 -7.07 2.64 -16.25
CA GLY A 514 -6.28 3.19 -17.35
C GLY A 514 -7.10 3.59 -18.59
N LEU A 515 -8.40 3.23 -18.67
CA LEU A 515 -9.28 3.63 -19.77
C LEU A 515 -9.29 5.14 -19.98
N SER A 516 -9.37 5.92 -18.89
CA SER A 516 -9.42 7.38 -18.98
C SER A 516 -8.15 7.95 -19.63
N THR A 517 -6.97 7.46 -19.25
CA THR A 517 -5.69 7.83 -19.86
C THR A 517 -5.63 7.40 -21.32
N LEU A 518 -6.07 6.18 -21.63
CA LEU A 518 -6.07 5.66 -23.00
C LEU A 518 -6.94 6.53 -23.94
N PHE A 519 -8.17 6.85 -23.54
CA PHE A 519 -9.09 7.62 -24.39
C PHE A 519 -8.79 9.13 -24.40
N ASN A 520 -8.29 9.71 -23.30
CA ASN A 520 -8.03 11.16 -23.21
C ASN A 520 -6.63 11.57 -23.63
N ARG A 521 -5.61 10.73 -23.39
CA ARG A 521 -4.17 11.05 -23.60
C ARG A 521 -3.48 10.14 -24.61
N GLY A 522 -4.15 9.07 -25.07
CA GLY A 522 -3.65 8.16 -26.11
C GLY A 522 -2.82 6.99 -25.58
N GLU A 523 -2.48 6.08 -26.50
CA GLU A 523 -1.83 4.79 -26.20
C GLU A 523 -0.46 4.94 -25.53
N ALA A 524 0.37 5.89 -25.96
CA ALA A 524 1.70 6.08 -25.37
C ALA A 524 1.61 6.47 -23.88
N ALA A 525 0.72 7.41 -23.53
CA ALA A 525 0.51 7.82 -22.15
C ALA A 525 -0.07 6.69 -21.28
N TYR A 526 -0.96 5.89 -21.87
CA TYR A 526 -1.52 4.70 -21.22
C TYR A 526 -0.44 3.65 -20.90
N MET A 527 0.45 3.36 -21.85
CA MET A 527 1.54 2.42 -21.66
C MET A 527 2.55 2.90 -20.61
N ASP A 528 2.93 4.19 -20.64
CA ASP A 528 3.81 4.79 -19.63
C ASP A 528 3.21 4.69 -18.23
N GLU A 529 1.90 4.90 -18.09
CA GLU A 529 1.20 4.74 -16.82
C GLU A 529 1.18 3.27 -16.36
N CYS A 530 0.85 2.33 -17.24
CA CYS A 530 0.83 0.90 -16.92
C CYS A 530 2.20 0.40 -16.45
N VAL A 531 3.26 0.74 -17.19
CA VAL A 531 4.65 0.42 -16.84
C VAL A 531 5.02 1.00 -15.47
N SER A 532 4.66 2.26 -15.22
CA SER A 532 4.88 2.91 -13.91
C SER A 532 4.12 2.20 -12.78
N GLN A 533 2.90 1.71 -13.02
CA GLN A 533 2.13 0.96 -12.02
C GLN A 533 2.74 -0.42 -11.75
N MET A 534 3.11 -1.19 -12.77
CA MET A 534 3.73 -2.51 -12.62
C MET A 534 5.06 -2.42 -11.85
N GLN A 535 5.86 -1.38 -12.12
CA GLN A 535 7.11 -1.13 -11.40
C GLN A 535 6.87 -0.79 -9.92
N LYS A 536 5.77 -0.08 -9.60
CA LYS A 536 5.36 0.16 -8.21
C LYS A 536 4.88 -1.11 -7.49
N TRP A 537 4.47 -2.13 -8.23
CA TRP A 537 4.08 -3.43 -7.67
C TRP A 537 5.22 -4.46 -7.70
N ASN A 538 6.41 -4.05 -8.14
CA ASN A 538 7.59 -4.90 -8.23
C ASN A 538 7.38 -6.17 -9.09
N ILE A 539 6.60 -6.06 -10.17
CA ILE A 539 6.34 -7.20 -11.06
C ILE A 539 7.63 -7.63 -11.76
N SER A 540 7.81 -8.95 -11.91
CA SER A 540 8.94 -9.55 -12.62
C SER A 540 9.06 -9.02 -14.05
N THR A 541 10.29 -8.77 -14.50
CA THR A 541 10.54 -8.19 -15.84
C THR A 541 9.94 -9.03 -16.97
N THR A 542 9.98 -10.36 -16.83
CA THR A 542 9.36 -11.28 -17.79
C THR A 542 7.85 -11.06 -17.89
N LYS A 543 7.14 -10.92 -16.76
CA LYS A 543 5.70 -10.64 -16.77
C LYS A 543 5.39 -9.20 -17.16
N GLU A 544 6.21 -8.22 -16.78
CA GLU A 544 6.07 -6.82 -17.22
C GLU A 544 6.08 -6.74 -18.75
N THR A 545 7.04 -7.40 -19.42
CA THR A 545 7.13 -7.44 -20.88
C THR A 545 5.90 -8.13 -21.50
N ALA A 546 5.50 -9.29 -20.96
CA ALA A 546 4.34 -10.02 -21.47
C ALA A 546 3.02 -9.23 -21.30
N LEU A 547 2.83 -8.58 -20.15
CA LEU A 547 1.69 -7.70 -19.90
C LEU A 547 1.70 -6.47 -20.80
N CYS A 548 2.86 -5.84 -21.03
CA CYS A 548 2.98 -4.72 -21.96
C CYS A 548 2.50 -5.09 -23.37
N LYS A 549 2.88 -6.26 -23.87
CA LYS A 549 2.41 -6.76 -25.17
C LYS A 549 0.89 -6.90 -25.19
N MET A 550 0.32 -7.57 -24.18
CA MET A 550 -1.12 -7.78 -24.06
C MET A 550 -1.90 -6.47 -23.92
N LEU A 551 -1.41 -5.52 -23.10
CA LEU A 551 -2.04 -4.21 -22.89
C LEU A 551 -2.00 -3.34 -24.16
N GLY A 552 -0.95 -3.49 -24.98
CA GLY A 552 -0.90 -2.89 -26.31
C GLY A 552 -1.99 -3.43 -27.24
N GLU A 553 -2.16 -4.76 -27.28
CA GLU A 553 -3.25 -5.39 -28.05
C GLU A 553 -4.63 -4.97 -27.54
N TRP A 554 -4.81 -4.91 -26.22
CA TRP A 554 -6.03 -4.41 -25.57
C TRP A 554 -6.34 -2.97 -26.00
N ALA A 555 -5.35 -2.09 -25.94
CA ALA A 555 -5.51 -0.68 -26.28
C ALA A 555 -5.97 -0.49 -27.73
N VAL A 556 -5.38 -1.23 -28.67
CA VAL A 556 -5.77 -1.21 -30.08
C VAL A 556 -7.17 -1.79 -30.27
N TYR A 557 -7.48 -2.92 -29.63
CA TYR A 557 -8.79 -3.57 -29.68
C TYR A 557 -9.91 -2.62 -29.24
N ILE A 558 -9.76 -2.04 -28.04
CA ILE A 558 -10.86 -1.26 -27.44
C ILE A 558 -11.04 0.09 -28.13
N ARG A 559 -9.96 0.73 -28.60
CA ARG A 559 -10.06 1.96 -29.39
C ARG A 559 -10.75 1.72 -30.74
N ARG A 560 -10.48 0.58 -31.39
CA ARG A 560 -11.16 0.21 -32.64
C ARG A 560 -12.65 -0.01 -32.42
N LYS A 561 -13.03 -0.66 -31.31
CA LYS A 561 -14.43 -0.99 -31.01
C LYS A 561 -15.24 0.21 -30.52
N CYS A 562 -14.68 1.04 -29.64
CA CYS A 562 -15.40 2.17 -29.01
C CYS A 562 -15.18 3.52 -29.72
N GLY A 563 -14.23 3.62 -30.65
CA GLY A 563 -13.88 4.87 -31.32
C GLY A 563 -13.38 5.93 -30.33
N HIS A 564 -14.02 7.12 -30.34
CA HIS A 564 -13.73 8.20 -29.39
C HIS A 564 -14.62 8.19 -28.13
N LYS A 565 -15.62 7.31 -28.06
CA LYS A 565 -16.50 7.22 -26.89
C LYS A 565 -15.79 6.40 -25.81
N ALA A 566 -15.54 7.01 -24.65
CA ALA A 566 -14.95 6.31 -23.53
C ALA A 566 -15.90 5.22 -23.01
N LEU A 567 -15.37 4.00 -22.87
CA LEU A 567 -16.06 2.90 -22.20
C LEU A 567 -16.28 3.25 -20.72
N SER A 568 -17.49 3.02 -20.20
CA SER A 568 -17.76 3.24 -18.77
C SER A 568 -16.93 2.28 -17.90
N SER A 569 -16.37 2.80 -16.82
CA SER A 569 -15.68 1.98 -15.81
C SER A 569 -16.62 0.97 -15.13
N SER A 570 -17.93 1.20 -15.15
CA SER A 570 -18.93 0.30 -14.55
C SER A 570 -19.34 -0.86 -15.46
N THR A 571 -19.00 -0.83 -16.76
CA THR A 571 -19.37 -1.88 -17.72
C THR A 571 -18.16 -2.47 -18.43
N TYR A 572 -16.93 -2.09 -18.06
CA TYR A 572 -15.74 -2.46 -18.82
C TYR A 572 -15.51 -3.97 -18.96
N LEU A 573 -15.98 -4.78 -18.00
CA LEU A 573 -15.80 -6.24 -18.06
C LEU A 573 -16.58 -6.88 -19.20
N SER A 574 -17.65 -6.26 -19.71
CA SER A 574 -18.35 -6.77 -20.90
C SER A 574 -17.45 -6.78 -22.14
N GLU A 575 -16.37 -5.98 -22.12
CA GLU A 575 -15.37 -5.88 -23.17
C GLU A 575 -14.04 -6.55 -22.78
N ALA A 576 -13.62 -6.38 -21.53
CA ALA A 576 -12.35 -6.90 -21.05
C ALA A 576 -12.36 -8.43 -20.88
N GLU A 577 -13.42 -9.04 -20.33
CA GLU A 577 -13.45 -10.50 -20.12
C GLU A 577 -13.40 -11.28 -21.44
N PRO A 578 -14.21 -10.96 -22.49
CA PRO A 578 -14.11 -11.65 -23.77
C PRO A 578 -12.75 -11.48 -24.44
N PHE A 579 -12.14 -10.30 -24.32
CA PHE A 579 -10.79 -10.06 -24.84
C PHE A 579 -9.74 -10.91 -24.10
N LEU A 580 -9.79 -10.95 -22.77
CA LEU A 580 -8.86 -11.72 -21.95
C LEU A 580 -9.04 -13.22 -22.15
N GLU A 581 -10.27 -13.70 -22.34
CA GLU A 581 -10.58 -15.10 -22.68
C GLU A 581 -9.98 -15.49 -24.04
N GLN A 582 -10.16 -14.65 -25.07
CA GLN A 582 -9.54 -14.86 -26.38
C GLN A 582 -8.02 -14.75 -26.36
N PHE A 583 -7.46 -13.94 -25.46
CA PHE A 583 -6.01 -13.83 -25.30
C PHE A 583 -5.45 -15.06 -24.58
N ALA A 584 -6.11 -15.50 -23.51
CA ALA A 584 -5.76 -16.66 -22.70
C ALA A 584 -5.81 -17.97 -23.50
N SER A 585 -6.80 -18.13 -24.37
CA SER A 585 -6.98 -19.37 -25.17
C SER A 585 -5.88 -19.60 -26.22
N ARG A 586 -5.04 -18.60 -26.51
CA ARG A 586 -3.97 -18.72 -27.51
C ARG A 586 -2.82 -19.60 -27.03
N THR A 587 -2.43 -19.49 -25.76
CA THR A 587 -1.31 -20.25 -25.18
C THR A 587 -1.49 -20.47 -23.67
N PRO A 588 -0.96 -21.57 -23.11
CA PRO A 588 -0.94 -21.77 -21.66
C PRO A 588 -0.23 -20.65 -20.88
N GLN A 589 0.79 -20.03 -21.47
CA GLN A 589 1.51 -18.90 -20.88
C GLN A 589 0.62 -17.66 -20.78
N ASN A 590 -0.24 -17.40 -21.78
CA ASN A 590 -1.19 -16.31 -21.74
C ASN A 590 -2.25 -16.55 -20.66
N LEU A 591 -2.76 -17.79 -20.54
CA LEU A 591 -3.67 -18.17 -19.45
C LEU A 591 -3.04 -17.95 -18.08
N ALA A 592 -1.79 -18.37 -17.87
CA ALA A 592 -1.07 -18.13 -16.61
C ALA A 592 -0.82 -16.63 -16.33
N LEU A 593 -0.67 -15.81 -17.38
CA LEU A 593 -0.43 -14.37 -17.28
C LEU A 593 -1.67 -13.59 -16.83
N VAL A 594 -2.83 -13.87 -17.44
CA VAL A 594 -4.08 -13.11 -17.18
C VAL A 594 -4.99 -13.79 -16.17
N GLY A 595 -4.70 -15.05 -15.83
CA GLY A 595 -5.55 -15.91 -15.01
C GLY A 595 -6.77 -16.40 -15.78
N SER A 596 -7.73 -16.95 -15.04
CA SER A 596 -9.03 -17.32 -15.58
C SER A 596 -9.76 -16.11 -16.20
N ALA A 597 -10.39 -16.28 -17.36
CA ALA A 597 -11.14 -15.25 -18.06
C ALA A 597 -12.35 -15.86 -18.78
N GLY A 598 -13.43 -15.09 -18.93
CA GLY A 598 -14.68 -15.57 -19.53
C GLY A 598 -15.71 -16.12 -18.53
N SER A 599 -16.87 -16.55 -19.04
CA SER A 599 -18.02 -17.00 -18.23
C SER A 599 -18.08 -18.52 -18.00
N LEU A 600 -17.31 -19.32 -18.76
CA LEU A 600 -17.27 -20.78 -18.73
C LEU A 600 -15.85 -21.25 -18.44
N VAL A 601 -15.47 -21.26 -17.17
CA VAL A 601 -14.14 -21.67 -16.74
C VAL A 601 -14.25 -23.08 -16.15
N ARG A 602 -13.56 -24.07 -16.74
CA ARG A 602 -13.46 -25.42 -16.18
C ARG A 602 -12.25 -25.54 -15.26
N VAL A 603 -12.46 -26.03 -14.05
CA VAL A 603 -11.41 -26.22 -13.04
C VAL A 603 -10.32 -27.19 -13.53
N GLU A 604 -10.68 -28.12 -14.43
CA GLU A 604 -9.74 -29.08 -15.01
C GLU A 604 -8.62 -28.42 -15.85
N ASP A 605 -8.89 -27.29 -16.51
CA ASP A 605 -7.95 -26.64 -17.44
C ASP A 605 -6.72 -26.05 -16.71
N PHE A 606 -6.89 -25.60 -15.46
CA PHE A 606 -5.80 -25.02 -14.65
C PHE A 606 -4.95 -26.10 -13.94
N VAL A 607 -5.59 -27.18 -13.49
CA VAL A 607 -4.91 -28.27 -12.76
C VAL A 607 -4.03 -29.12 -13.70
N ILE A 608 -4.44 -29.29 -14.96
CA ILE A 608 -3.65 -30.00 -15.98
C ILE A 608 -2.40 -29.20 -16.37
N THR A 609 -2.49 -27.87 -16.45
CA THR A 609 -1.35 -27.01 -16.81
C THR A 609 -0.23 -27.04 -15.75
N VAL A 610 -0.57 -27.26 -14.47
CA VAL A 610 0.40 -27.36 -13.36
C VAL A 610 0.94 -28.79 -13.15
N LYS A 611 0.17 -29.84 -13.50
CA LYS A 611 0.59 -31.25 -13.33
C LYS A 611 1.06 -31.95 -14.60
N GLY A 612 0.81 -31.41 -15.79
CA GLY A 612 0.99 -32.13 -17.06
C GLY A 612 1.42 -31.23 -18.22
N GLY A 613 2.58 -30.58 -18.12
CA GLY A 613 3.31 -30.14 -19.31
C GLY A 613 4.25 -31.27 -19.73
N ARG A 614 3.91 -32.02 -20.79
CA ARG A 614 4.85 -32.89 -21.50
C ARG A 614 6.00 -32.06 -22.07
N ASP A 615 7.14 -32.73 -22.17
CA ASP A 615 8.42 -32.27 -22.70
C ASP A 615 8.34 -31.78 -24.16
N GLU A 616 9.41 -31.09 -24.58
CA GLU A 616 9.83 -30.68 -25.95
C GLU A 616 9.44 -29.25 -26.35
N GLU A 617 10.40 -28.32 -26.46
CA GLU A 617 11.35 -28.14 -27.59
C GLU A 617 10.61 -27.80 -28.89
N GLU A 618 10.57 -26.51 -29.25
CA GLU A 618 10.66 -26.07 -30.65
C GLU A 618 11.04 -24.58 -30.70
N GLY A 619 12.00 -24.26 -31.58
CA GLY A 619 12.91 -23.13 -31.45
C GLY A 619 12.38 -21.78 -31.92
N GLU A 620 12.78 -20.74 -31.18
CA GLU A 620 12.95 -19.41 -31.72
C GLU A 620 14.46 -19.19 -31.93
N GLN A 621 14.85 -18.90 -33.17
CA GLN A 621 16.18 -18.39 -33.49
C GLN A 621 16.42 -17.09 -32.72
N GLU A 622 17.12 -17.19 -31.58
CA GLU A 622 17.68 -16.06 -30.88
C GLU A 622 18.75 -15.41 -31.77
N ARG A 623 18.40 -14.26 -32.36
CA ARG A 623 19.40 -13.30 -32.83
C ARG A 623 19.99 -12.63 -31.60
N GLU A 624 21.28 -12.84 -31.40
CA GLU A 624 22.23 -12.10 -30.55
C GLU A 624 21.60 -11.06 -29.61
N GLU A 625 21.13 -11.52 -28.45
CA GLU A 625 21.03 -10.66 -27.28
C GLU A 625 22.38 -10.67 -26.55
N THR A 626 22.90 -9.47 -26.37
CA THR A 626 24.17 -9.21 -25.70
C THR A 626 24.10 -9.59 -24.21
N THR A 627 24.92 -10.57 -23.83
CA THR A 627 25.38 -10.96 -22.48
C THR A 627 24.78 -10.25 -21.25
N PRO A 628 24.20 -10.99 -20.28
CA PRO A 628 23.94 -10.48 -18.93
C PRO A 628 25.25 -10.48 -18.10
N PRO A 629 25.54 -9.47 -17.25
CA PRO A 629 26.83 -9.39 -16.57
C PRO A 629 26.71 -10.06 -15.17
N MET A 630 27.31 -11.24 -14.87
CA MET A 630 28.64 -11.61 -14.28
C MET A 630 29.06 -11.14 -12.84
N VAL A 631 28.25 -11.34 -11.78
CA VAL A 631 28.59 -11.29 -10.32
C VAL A 631 29.87 -10.54 -9.90
N LYS A 632 30.80 -11.14 -9.14
CA LYS A 632 32.00 -10.54 -8.49
C LYS A 632 31.74 -9.36 -7.53
N GLU A 633 32.02 -9.64 -6.25
CA GLU A 633 32.29 -8.65 -5.21
C GLU A 633 33.39 -7.68 -5.64
N ALA A 634 33.23 -6.42 -5.22
CA ALA A 634 33.89 -5.20 -5.69
C ALA A 634 33.26 -4.59 -6.96
N ILE A 635 33.07 -3.26 -6.89
CA ILE A 635 32.53 -2.39 -7.95
C ILE A 635 33.01 -2.87 -9.32
N ARG A 636 32.06 -3.32 -10.14
CA ARG A 636 32.25 -3.54 -11.56
C ARG A 636 32.71 -2.23 -12.20
N LYS A 637 33.98 -2.19 -12.62
CA LYS A 637 34.62 -1.00 -13.21
C LYS A 637 33.90 -0.51 -14.49
N ASP A 638 33.05 -1.34 -15.07
CA ASP A 638 32.21 -1.11 -16.24
C ASP A 638 30.86 -0.40 -15.94
N GLU A 639 30.33 -0.48 -14.70
CA GLU A 639 29.08 0.16 -14.28
C GLU A 639 29.36 1.49 -13.56
N GLY A 640 28.79 2.60 -14.01
CA GLY A 640 29.05 3.91 -13.40
C GLY A 640 28.19 4.20 -12.16
N LEU A 641 28.60 5.23 -11.41
CA LEU A 641 28.03 5.57 -10.09
C LEU A 641 27.46 7.00 -10.08
N ILE A 642 26.33 7.21 -9.41
CA ILE A 642 25.72 8.53 -9.18
C ILE A 642 25.80 8.86 -7.69
N VAL A 643 26.52 9.90 -7.32
CA VAL A 643 26.52 10.43 -5.95
C VAL A 643 25.55 11.61 -5.89
N PHE A 644 24.56 11.58 -5.00
CA PHE A 644 23.54 12.64 -4.91
C PHE A 644 23.25 13.04 -3.47
N PHE A 645 22.64 14.22 -3.26
CA PHE A 645 22.59 14.86 -1.94
C PHE A 645 21.15 15.12 -1.46
N PRO A 646 20.58 14.23 -0.64
CA PRO A 646 19.40 14.53 0.17
C PRO A 646 19.78 15.48 1.33
N GLY A 647 19.84 16.78 1.04
CA GLY A 647 20.20 17.82 2.00
C GLY A 647 19.48 19.15 1.76
N ILE A 648 19.69 20.08 2.69
CA ILE A 648 19.19 21.46 2.67
C ILE A 648 20.31 22.39 2.16
N PRO A 649 20.03 23.52 1.47
CA PRO A 649 21.05 24.51 1.15
C PRO A 649 21.91 24.85 2.38
N GLY A 650 23.22 25.00 2.22
CA GLY A 650 24.15 25.18 3.35
C GLY A 650 24.77 23.89 3.89
N CYS A 651 24.36 22.71 3.39
CA CYS A 651 24.97 21.43 3.75
C CYS A 651 26.41 21.20 3.22
N ALA A 652 27.00 22.15 2.48
CA ALA A 652 28.33 22.06 1.85
C ALA A 652 28.48 21.05 0.69
N LYS A 653 27.38 20.62 0.05
CA LYS A 653 27.41 19.71 -1.12
C LYS A 653 28.34 20.16 -2.27
N SER A 654 28.33 21.44 -2.64
CA SER A 654 29.08 21.95 -3.79
C SER A 654 30.57 22.02 -3.49
N ALA A 655 30.92 22.50 -2.29
CA ALA A 655 32.29 22.47 -1.78
C ALA A 655 32.83 21.03 -1.70
N LEU A 656 32.01 20.08 -1.24
CA LEU A 656 32.38 18.67 -1.20
C LEU A 656 32.62 18.11 -2.61
N CYS A 657 31.78 18.47 -3.59
CA CYS A 657 31.99 18.06 -4.97
C CYS A 657 33.28 18.63 -5.57
N GLU A 658 33.61 19.89 -5.25
CA GLU A 658 34.82 20.57 -5.71
C GLU A 658 36.09 19.92 -5.14
N GLU A 659 36.12 19.63 -3.83
CA GLU A 659 37.24 18.94 -3.17
C GLU A 659 37.44 17.50 -3.68
N ILE A 660 36.34 16.77 -3.93
CA ILE A 660 36.42 15.42 -4.51
C ILE A 660 36.96 15.46 -5.94
N LEU A 661 36.63 16.50 -6.73
CA LEU A 661 37.16 16.69 -8.08
C LEU A 661 38.62 17.15 -8.10
N GLY A 662 39.03 18.02 -7.18
CA GLY A 662 40.38 18.59 -7.11
C GLY A 662 41.44 17.65 -6.53
N SER A 663 41.03 16.59 -5.84
CA SER A 663 41.93 15.61 -5.23
C SER A 663 42.64 14.70 -6.24
N SER A 664 43.97 14.63 -6.21
CA SER A 664 44.77 13.67 -6.98
C SER A 664 44.41 12.22 -6.59
N GLY A 665 44.04 11.39 -7.57
CA GLY A 665 43.60 10.01 -7.37
C GLY A 665 42.09 9.78 -7.20
N GLY A 666 41.25 10.82 -7.38
CA GLY A 666 39.78 10.69 -7.39
C GLY A 666 39.21 10.05 -6.12
N LEU A 667 38.23 9.15 -6.25
CA LEU A 667 37.66 8.39 -5.12
C LEU A 667 38.45 7.10 -4.79
N GLY A 668 39.73 6.99 -5.21
CA GLY A 668 40.51 5.74 -5.10
C GLY A 668 40.01 4.63 -6.02
N ASP A 669 39.34 5.05 -7.09
CA ASP A 669 38.75 4.27 -8.16
C ASP A 669 39.32 4.81 -9.47
N ASP A 670 39.72 3.93 -10.40
CA ASP A 670 40.30 4.33 -11.69
C ASP A 670 39.26 5.00 -12.62
N ARG A 671 37.96 4.99 -12.23
CA ARG A 671 36.87 5.62 -13.00
C ARG A 671 36.98 7.15 -13.00
N PRO A 672 36.74 7.81 -14.16
CA PRO A 672 36.74 9.26 -14.23
C PRO A 672 35.60 9.85 -13.40
N VAL A 673 35.91 10.87 -12.58
CA VAL A 673 34.92 11.58 -11.77
C VAL A 673 34.51 12.87 -12.49
N HIS A 674 33.21 13.12 -12.54
CA HIS A 674 32.63 14.34 -13.11
C HIS A 674 31.59 14.91 -12.15
N SER A 675 31.52 16.24 -12.04
CA SER A 675 30.45 16.93 -11.32
C SER A 675 29.52 17.61 -12.29
N LEU A 676 28.22 17.59 -11.96
CA LEU A 676 27.18 18.30 -12.69
C LEU A 676 26.46 19.25 -11.74
N MET A 677 26.83 20.53 -11.76
CA MET A 677 26.27 21.54 -10.86
C MET A 677 24.86 21.97 -11.27
N GLY A 678 23.90 21.75 -10.39
CA GLY A 678 22.49 22.02 -10.64
C GLY A 678 22.13 23.50 -10.74
N ASP A 679 22.91 24.37 -10.10
CA ASP A 679 22.70 25.82 -10.11
C ASP A 679 23.12 26.46 -11.45
N LEU A 680 24.02 25.82 -12.20
CA LEU A 680 24.47 26.28 -13.53
C LEU A 680 23.58 25.75 -14.67
N ILE A 681 22.67 24.80 -14.39
CA ILE A 681 21.86 24.12 -15.39
C ILE A 681 20.42 24.62 -15.34
N LYS A 682 20.03 25.34 -16.38
CA LYS A 682 18.65 25.79 -16.58
C LYS A 682 17.79 24.61 -17.09
N GLY A 683 16.62 24.37 -16.48
CA GLY A 683 15.64 23.36 -16.93
C GLY A 683 15.71 21.99 -16.25
N LYS A 684 15.48 20.90 -17.00
CA LYS A 684 15.29 19.52 -16.49
C LYS A 684 16.61 18.85 -16.05
N TYR A 685 17.17 19.27 -14.90
CA TYR A 685 18.45 18.79 -14.37
C TYR A 685 18.61 17.25 -14.35
N TRP A 686 17.66 16.51 -13.75
CA TRP A 686 17.76 15.05 -13.66
C TRP A 686 17.69 14.36 -15.03
N ALA A 687 17.07 14.97 -16.03
CA ALA A 687 17.13 14.45 -17.40
C ALA A 687 18.53 14.65 -18.01
N LYS A 688 19.22 15.74 -17.65
CA LYS A 688 20.61 15.98 -18.04
C LYS A 688 21.57 15.00 -17.36
N VAL A 689 21.35 14.69 -16.08
CA VAL A 689 22.05 13.60 -15.37
C VAL A 689 21.93 12.29 -16.15
N ALA A 690 20.71 11.93 -16.60
CA ALA A 690 20.49 10.73 -17.41
C ALA A 690 21.24 10.76 -18.76
N GLU A 691 21.26 11.92 -19.43
CA GLU A 691 21.96 12.11 -20.71
C GLU A 691 23.47 11.96 -20.55
N GLU A 692 24.07 12.64 -19.56
CA GLU A 692 25.51 12.58 -19.30
C GLU A 692 25.95 11.18 -18.87
N ARG A 693 25.12 10.47 -18.10
CA ARG A 693 25.35 9.06 -17.76
C ARG A 693 25.34 8.15 -18.99
N ARG A 694 24.44 8.38 -19.96
CA ARG A 694 24.45 7.63 -21.24
C ARG A 694 25.70 7.90 -22.07
N LYS A 695 26.21 9.14 -22.06
CA LYS A 695 27.45 9.50 -22.77
C LYS A 695 28.69 8.88 -22.11
N LYS A 696 28.69 8.78 -20.79
CA LYS A 696 29.83 8.35 -19.98
C LYS A 696 29.43 7.20 -19.03
N PRO A 697 29.13 6.00 -19.55
CA PRO A 697 28.52 4.93 -18.78
C PRO A 697 29.40 4.39 -17.64
N SER A 698 30.73 4.52 -17.71
CA SER A 698 31.64 4.00 -16.68
C SER A 698 32.23 5.08 -15.75
N SER A 699 31.65 6.29 -15.73
CA SER A 699 32.13 7.39 -14.85
C SER A 699 31.45 7.43 -13.47
N ILE A 700 32.06 8.13 -12.51
CA ILE A 700 31.38 8.57 -11.29
C ILE A 700 30.82 9.98 -11.54
N LEU A 701 29.53 10.17 -11.33
CA LEU A 701 28.84 11.45 -11.50
C LEU A 701 28.40 12.00 -10.14
N LEU A 702 29.00 13.12 -9.74
CA LEU A 702 28.57 13.92 -8.60
C LEU A 702 27.40 14.81 -9.04
N ALA A 703 26.20 14.44 -8.64
CA ALA A 703 24.98 15.20 -8.92
C ALA A 703 24.82 16.32 -7.87
N ASP A 704 25.55 17.41 -8.05
CA ASP A 704 25.51 18.59 -7.16
C ASP A 704 24.18 19.35 -7.28
N LYS A 705 23.13 18.77 -6.70
CA LYS A 705 21.80 19.35 -6.54
C LYS A 705 21.11 18.71 -5.33
N ASN A 706 20.31 19.50 -4.62
CA ASN A 706 19.48 18.97 -3.54
C ASN A 706 18.45 17.98 -4.11
N ALA A 707 18.31 16.82 -3.46
CA ALA A 707 17.32 15.79 -3.76
C ALA A 707 16.37 15.60 -2.57
N PRO A 708 15.40 16.51 -2.36
CA PRO A 708 14.74 16.63 -1.07
C PRO A 708 13.54 15.71 -0.84
N ASN A 709 13.01 15.09 -1.90
CA ASN A 709 11.78 14.32 -1.80
C ASN A 709 11.80 13.04 -2.62
N GLU A 710 10.84 12.18 -2.31
CA GLU A 710 10.68 10.85 -2.90
C GLU A 710 10.55 10.90 -4.43
N ASP A 711 9.89 11.92 -4.99
CA ASP A 711 9.72 12.05 -6.43
C ASP A 711 11.04 12.29 -7.16
N VAL A 712 12.01 12.96 -6.52
CA VAL A 712 13.37 13.08 -7.04
C VAL A 712 14.09 11.73 -6.94
N TRP A 713 13.98 11.03 -5.81
CA TRP A 713 14.62 9.73 -5.62
C TRP A 713 14.13 8.70 -6.64
N ARG A 714 12.83 8.64 -6.92
CA ARG A 714 12.26 7.78 -7.98
C ARG A 714 12.82 8.10 -9.37
N LYS A 715 13.11 9.37 -9.66
CA LYS A 715 13.76 9.76 -10.93
C LYS A 715 15.19 9.22 -10.98
N ILE A 716 15.93 9.28 -9.87
CA ILE A 716 17.29 8.74 -9.78
C ILE A 716 17.27 7.21 -9.93
N GLU A 717 16.34 6.51 -9.27
CA GLU A 717 16.13 5.05 -9.44
C GLU A 717 15.86 4.70 -10.92
N LYS A 718 14.99 5.48 -11.60
CA LYS A 718 14.73 5.31 -13.04
C LYS A 718 15.99 5.52 -13.88
N ILE A 719 16.83 6.50 -13.55
CA ILE A 719 18.11 6.74 -14.25
C ILE A 719 19.06 5.56 -14.03
N CYS A 720 19.19 5.09 -12.80
CA CYS A 720 20.00 3.93 -12.43
C CYS A 720 19.60 2.72 -13.29
N ARG A 721 18.30 2.41 -13.35
CA ARG A 721 17.78 1.29 -14.14
C ARG A 721 18.05 1.43 -15.64
N ILE A 722 17.82 2.61 -16.23
CA ILE A 722 18.00 2.84 -17.68
C ILE A 722 19.48 2.85 -18.07
N THR A 723 20.36 3.34 -17.19
CA THR A 723 21.80 3.51 -17.48
C THR A 723 22.68 2.41 -16.90
N LYS A 724 22.07 1.39 -16.25
CA LYS A 724 22.76 0.35 -15.47
C LYS A 724 23.76 0.93 -14.47
N ALA A 725 23.43 2.09 -13.91
CA ALA A 725 24.25 2.78 -12.93
C ALA A 725 23.74 2.47 -11.52
N SER A 726 24.64 2.56 -10.53
CA SER A 726 24.25 2.57 -9.12
C SER A 726 24.17 4.01 -8.61
N ALA A 727 23.46 4.24 -7.51
CA ALA A 727 23.42 5.54 -6.85
C ALA A 727 23.69 5.44 -5.35
N ILE A 728 24.41 6.42 -4.81
CA ILE A 728 24.71 6.54 -3.38
C ILE A 728 24.24 7.91 -2.89
N PRO A 729 23.30 7.96 -1.93
CA PRO A 729 22.95 9.18 -1.23
C PRO A 729 24.06 9.59 -0.25
N VAL A 730 24.41 10.88 -0.24
CA VAL A 730 25.28 11.50 0.76
C VAL A 730 24.45 12.48 1.57
N VAL A 731 24.28 12.18 2.86
CA VAL A 731 23.37 12.89 3.76
C VAL A 731 24.16 13.52 4.92
N PRO A 732 23.90 14.80 5.28
CA PRO A 732 24.47 15.40 6.47
C PRO A 732 24.08 14.61 7.73
N ASP A 733 25.06 14.28 8.55
CA ASP A 733 24.82 13.59 9.81
C ASP A 733 24.10 14.52 10.79
N SER A 734 23.01 14.04 11.39
CA SER A 734 22.13 14.82 12.23
C SER A 734 21.29 13.90 13.09
N GLU A 735 21.06 14.30 14.34
CA GLU A 735 20.17 13.59 15.27
C GLU A 735 18.71 13.64 14.80
N GLY A 736 18.34 14.68 14.03
CA GLY A 736 16.97 14.94 13.62
C GLY A 736 16.07 15.35 14.79
N THR A 737 14.77 15.34 14.53
CA THR A 737 13.70 15.44 15.52
C THR A 737 12.72 14.28 15.30
N GLU A 738 11.68 14.17 16.13
CA GLU A 738 10.62 13.18 15.91
C GLU A 738 9.93 13.33 14.54
N SER A 739 9.93 14.53 13.96
CA SER A 739 9.20 14.86 12.74
C SER A 739 10.06 15.35 11.58
N ASN A 740 11.37 15.51 11.75
CA ASN A 740 12.27 15.95 10.68
C ASN A 740 13.64 15.24 10.76
N PRO A 741 14.26 14.84 9.63
CA PRO A 741 15.59 14.21 9.66
C PRO A 741 16.75 15.15 9.99
N PHE A 742 16.50 16.46 10.12
CA PHE A 742 17.52 17.45 10.49
C PHE A 742 17.14 18.12 11.82
N SER A 743 18.10 18.20 12.76
CA SER A 743 17.92 18.90 14.03
C SER A 743 17.92 20.42 13.86
N LEU A 744 17.47 21.15 14.89
CA LEU A 744 17.54 22.61 14.89
C LEU A 744 18.99 23.13 14.83
N ASP A 745 19.94 22.47 15.49
CA ASP A 745 21.38 22.78 15.35
C ASP A 745 21.85 22.68 13.89
N SER A 746 21.38 21.64 13.19
CA SER A 746 21.74 21.43 11.78
C SER A 746 21.16 22.54 10.90
N LEU A 747 19.90 22.90 11.14
CA LEU A 747 19.23 24.00 10.45
C LEU A 747 19.93 25.35 10.72
N ALA A 748 20.31 25.62 11.97
CA ALA A 748 21.05 26.82 12.36
C ALA A 748 22.36 26.95 11.59
N VAL A 749 23.15 25.87 11.54
CA VAL A 749 24.42 25.80 10.79
C VAL A 749 24.19 26.00 9.29
N PHE A 750 23.15 25.40 8.71
CA PHE A 750 22.84 25.56 7.29
C PHE A 750 22.50 27.02 6.94
N ILE A 751 21.64 27.67 7.74
CA ILE A 751 21.30 29.09 7.56
C ILE A 751 22.55 29.95 7.73
N PHE A 752 23.32 29.72 8.79
CA PHE A 752 24.55 30.47 9.08
C PHE A 752 25.58 30.37 7.93
N ARG A 753 25.79 29.18 7.37
CA ARG A 753 26.68 28.99 6.21
C ARG A 753 26.20 29.75 4.98
N VAL A 754 24.88 29.81 4.74
CA VAL A 754 24.30 30.59 3.63
C VAL A 754 24.43 32.09 3.87
N LEU A 755 24.27 32.56 5.11
CA LEU A 755 24.44 33.98 5.47
C LEU A 755 25.89 34.46 5.40
N ASN A 756 26.88 33.55 5.39
CA ASN A 756 28.29 33.90 5.29
C ASN A 756 28.88 33.80 3.88
N ARG A 757 28.19 33.16 2.92
CA ARG A 757 28.68 33.06 1.54
C ARG A 757 28.34 34.28 0.68
N VAL A 758 29.09 34.50 -0.39
CA VAL A 758 28.97 35.64 -1.30
C VAL A 758 29.05 35.16 -2.75
N ASN A 759 28.25 35.74 -3.65
CA ASN A 759 28.28 35.47 -5.09
C ASN A 759 28.01 33.99 -5.44
N HIS A 760 27.09 33.34 -4.73
CA HIS A 760 26.78 31.93 -4.99
C HIS A 760 26.03 31.78 -6.32
N PRO A 761 26.38 30.83 -7.21
CA PRO A 761 25.75 30.69 -8.54
C PRO A 761 24.23 30.52 -8.53
N GLY A 762 23.68 29.93 -7.46
CA GLY A 762 22.23 29.77 -7.25
C GLY A 762 21.51 30.98 -6.62
N GLU A 763 22.15 32.15 -6.53
CA GLU A 763 21.58 33.44 -6.04
C GLU A 763 21.01 33.41 -4.60
N LEU A 764 21.32 32.38 -3.83
CA LEU A 764 20.97 32.25 -2.42
C LEU A 764 22.21 32.48 -1.56
N ASP A 765 22.43 33.71 -1.09
CA ASP A 765 23.60 34.08 -0.30
C ASP A 765 23.27 35.20 0.69
N LYS A 766 24.30 35.80 1.30
CA LYS A 766 24.10 36.86 2.31
C LYS A 766 23.28 38.05 1.82
N SER A 767 23.31 38.34 0.52
CA SER A 767 22.60 39.47 -0.10
C SER A 767 21.12 39.17 -0.37
N THR A 768 20.71 37.91 -0.31
CA THR A 768 19.31 37.49 -0.49
C THR A 768 18.49 38.00 0.70
N PRO A 769 17.34 38.68 0.50
CA PRO A 769 16.59 39.28 1.60
C PRO A 769 15.89 38.27 2.53
N ASN A 770 15.40 37.14 2.00
CA ASN A 770 14.57 36.17 2.74
C ASN A 770 15.24 34.78 2.83
N VAL A 771 16.47 34.72 3.36
CA VAL A 771 17.23 33.47 3.48
C VAL A 771 16.54 32.51 4.43
N GLY A 772 16.14 32.98 5.61
CA GLY A 772 15.45 32.17 6.62
C GLY A 772 14.21 31.49 6.04
N TYR A 773 13.35 32.25 5.36
CA TYR A 773 12.15 31.71 4.70
C TYR A 773 12.47 30.60 3.68
N ILE A 774 13.45 30.81 2.80
CA ILE A 774 13.82 29.82 1.78
C ILE A 774 14.37 28.56 2.44
N LEU A 775 15.18 28.68 3.49
CA LEU A 775 15.74 27.54 4.22
C LEU A 775 14.66 26.76 4.96
N LEU A 776 13.69 27.45 5.59
CA LEU A 776 12.52 26.81 6.20
C LEU A 776 11.67 26.07 5.17
N MET A 777 11.52 26.62 3.96
CA MET A 777 10.85 25.90 2.87
C MET A 777 11.56 24.60 2.50
N PHE A 778 12.90 24.59 2.43
CA PHE A 778 13.64 23.35 2.19
C PHE A 778 13.59 22.38 3.38
N TYR A 779 13.55 22.89 4.61
CA TYR A 779 13.40 22.09 5.82
C TYR A 779 12.03 21.40 5.89
N ASP A 780 10.96 22.10 5.49
CA ASP A 780 9.59 21.60 5.44
C ASP A 780 9.38 20.48 4.39
N LEU A 781 10.20 20.43 3.33
CA LEU A 781 10.15 19.32 2.36
C LEU A 781 10.44 17.95 2.99
N TYR A 782 11.08 17.93 4.17
CA TYR A 782 11.38 16.72 4.93
C TYR A 782 10.46 16.54 6.15
N ASP A 783 9.45 17.40 6.33
CA ASP A 783 8.52 17.32 7.46
C ASP A 783 7.71 16.02 7.45
N GLY A 784 7.49 15.48 8.65
CA GLY A 784 6.74 14.25 8.87
C GLY A 784 7.55 12.95 8.80
N LYS A 785 8.89 13.02 8.71
CA LYS A 785 9.80 11.85 8.74
C LYS A 785 10.83 11.99 9.87
N SER A 786 10.96 10.98 10.72
CA SER A 786 12.06 10.94 11.68
C SER A 786 13.39 10.68 10.97
N ARG A 787 14.52 10.94 11.65
CA ARG A 787 15.86 10.61 11.12
C ARG A 787 15.96 9.13 10.72
N LYS A 788 15.45 8.23 11.58
CA LYS A 788 15.49 6.78 11.35
C LYS A 788 14.71 6.38 10.12
N ASP A 789 13.49 6.89 9.95
CA ASP A 789 12.64 6.58 8.78
C ASP A 789 13.29 7.06 7.49
N PHE A 790 13.87 8.26 7.52
CA PHE A 790 14.55 8.87 6.38
C PHE A 790 15.78 8.06 5.93
N GLU A 791 16.65 7.65 6.87
CA GLU A 791 17.81 6.83 6.56
C GLU A 791 17.40 5.44 6.06
N THR A 792 16.42 4.82 6.72
CA THR A 792 15.91 3.48 6.35
C THR A 792 15.38 3.49 4.92
N GLU A 793 14.57 4.49 4.54
CA GLU A 793 14.04 4.60 3.19
C GLU A 793 15.13 4.79 2.13
N LEU A 794 16.17 5.59 2.40
CA LEU A 794 17.29 5.77 1.48
C LEU A 794 18.11 4.49 1.31
N ILE A 795 18.35 3.76 2.40
CA ILE A 795 19.05 2.46 2.37
C ILE A 795 18.22 1.42 1.62
N GLU A 796 16.91 1.34 1.85
CA GLU A 796 16.01 0.43 1.14
C GLU A 796 15.94 0.70 -0.37
N ARG A 797 16.10 1.96 -0.79
CA ARG A 797 16.07 2.35 -2.21
C ARG A 797 17.41 2.16 -2.90
N PHE A 798 18.51 2.53 -2.25
CA PHE A 798 19.83 2.66 -2.87
C PHE A 798 20.86 1.65 -2.34
N GLY A 799 20.47 0.77 -1.43
CA GLY A 799 21.29 -0.30 -0.83
C GLY A 799 22.28 0.19 0.23
N SER A 800 22.73 1.43 0.14
CA SER A 800 23.67 2.06 1.08
C SER A 800 23.41 3.55 1.23
N LEU A 801 24.01 4.14 2.25
CA LEU A 801 23.93 5.56 2.58
C LEU A 801 25.28 6.02 3.14
N VAL A 802 25.73 7.21 2.73
CA VAL A 802 26.94 7.84 3.26
C VAL A 802 26.55 8.99 4.18
N LYS A 803 27.08 8.97 5.40
CA LYS A 803 26.89 10.02 6.40
C LYS A 803 28.02 11.02 6.31
N MET A 804 27.69 12.27 6.02
CA MET A 804 28.60 13.39 5.96
C MET A 804 28.64 14.08 7.33
N PRO A 805 29.74 13.97 8.11
CA PRO A 805 29.81 14.59 9.43
C PRO A 805 29.50 16.09 9.37
N LEU A 806 28.69 16.57 10.32
CA LEU A 806 28.24 17.96 10.36
C LEU A 806 28.52 18.61 11.71
N LEU A 807 28.02 18.01 12.78
CA LEU A 807 28.10 18.51 14.15
C LEU A 807 29.05 17.65 15.00
N ARG A 808 29.76 18.27 15.93
CA ARG A 808 30.59 17.59 16.92
C ARG A 808 29.72 16.86 17.94
N PHE A 809 30.15 15.68 18.37
CA PHE A 809 29.45 14.88 19.38
C PHE A 809 29.60 15.49 20.79
N ASP A 810 30.72 16.15 21.07
CA ASP A 810 31.06 16.79 22.35
C ASP A 810 30.62 18.26 22.45
N ARG A 811 29.67 18.69 21.60
CA ARG A 811 29.23 20.09 21.53
C ARG A 811 28.42 20.50 22.76
N SER A 812 28.56 21.77 23.16
CA SER A 812 27.68 22.37 24.16
C SER A 812 26.25 22.54 23.60
N PRO A 813 25.21 22.58 24.45
CA PRO A 813 23.84 22.83 24.01
C PRO A 813 23.68 24.16 23.25
N MET A 814 22.70 24.20 22.35
CA MET A 814 22.38 25.39 21.58
C MET A 814 21.90 26.54 22.47
N PRO A 815 22.42 27.77 22.29
CA PRO A 815 21.93 28.94 23.01
C PRO A 815 20.42 29.10 22.86
N GLU A 816 19.75 29.40 23.97
CA GLU A 816 18.29 29.49 24.03
C GLU A 816 17.73 30.53 23.05
N CYS A 817 18.45 31.65 22.85
CA CYS A 817 18.07 32.68 21.89
C CYS A 817 18.08 32.21 20.43
N VAL A 818 18.99 31.30 20.05
CA VAL A 818 19.03 30.70 18.70
C VAL A 818 17.87 29.73 18.54
N THR A 819 17.63 28.89 19.57
CA THR A 819 16.55 27.90 19.59
C THR A 819 15.19 28.59 19.44
N SER A 820 14.89 29.55 20.30
CA SER A 820 13.61 30.27 20.30
C SER A 820 13.36 31.02 18.99
N THR A 821 14.40 31.65 18.42
CA THR A 821 14.29 32.34 17.13
C THR A 821 13.98 31.36 15.99
N LEU A 822 14.57 30.16 15.96
CA LEU A 822 14.27 29.16 14.93
C LEU A 822 12.86 28.57 15.09
N GLU A 823 12.44 28.27 16.31
CA GLU A 823 11.10 27.76 16.60
C GLU A 823 10.01 28.78 16.26
N GLU A 824 10.23 30.06 16.60
CA GLU A 824 9.37 31.17 16.18
C GLU A 824 9.22 31.20 14.66
N GLY A 825 10.33 31.07 13.94
CA GLY A 825 10.35 31.01 12.48
C GLY A 825 9.58 29.85 11.90
N ILE A 826 9.74 28.65 12.45
CA ILE A 826 9.00 27.45 12.04
C ILE A 826 7.51 27.64 12.27
N ASN A 827 7.12 28.24 13.39
CA ASN A 827 5.72 28.51 13.70
C ASN A 827 5.12 29.57 12.76
N LEU A 828 5.84 30.67 12.51
CA LEU A 828 5.48 31.68 11.52
C LEU A 828 5.37 31.09 10.11
N TYR A 829 6.29 30.17 9.75
CA TYR A 829 6.24 29.43 8.48
C TYR A 829 4.96 28.64 8.32
N LYS A 830 4.60 27.87 9.34
CA LYS A 830 3.36 27.08 9.35
C LYS A 830 2.14 28.00 9.25
N LEU A 831 2.10 29.13 9.95
CA LEU A 831 0.97 30.09 9.91
C LEU A 831 0.82 30.74 8.54
N HIS A 832 1.93 31.18 7.94
CA HIS A 832 1.97 31.81 6.63
C HIS A 832 1.61 30.84 5.50
N PHE A 833 2.21 29.64 5.47
CA PHE A 833 1.90 28.58 4.51
C PHE A 833 0.43 28.12 4.59
N ARG A 834 -0.13 28.01 5.80
CA ARG A 834 -1.55 27.64 6.02
C ARG A 834 -2.55 28.69 5.55
N SER A 835 -2.11 29.93 5.31
CA SER A 835 -2.96 31.05 4.96
C SER A 835 -2.92 31.36 3.46
N HIS A 836 -1.84 31.04 2.74
CA HIS A 836 -1.68 31.31 1.31
C HIS A 836 -1.23 30.03 0.58
N ARG A 837 -2.09 29.44 -0.27
CA ARG A 837 -1.67 28.34 -1.17
C ARG A 837 -0.69 28.91 -2.20
N TRP A 838 0.60 28.59 -2.07
CA TRP A 838 1.65 28.47 -3.09
C TRP A 838 1.69 29.44 -4.29
N LEU A 839 1.11 30.65 -4.22
CA LEU A 839 1.00 31.54 -5.38
C LEU A 839 1.72 32.88 -5.24
N ASP A 840 2.46 33.12 -4.16
CA ASP A 840 3.12 34.42 -3.97
C ASP A 840 4.39 34.31 -3.11
N SER A 841 5.38 33.53 -3.57
CA SER A 841 6.70 33.41 -2.90
C SER A 841 7.61 34.62 -3.10
N THR A 842 7.15 35.65 -3.83
CA THR A 842 7.84 36.92 -4.00
C THR A 842 7.00 38.13 -3.61
N SER A 843 5.74 37.95 -3.16
CA SER A 843 4.93 39.12 -2.90
C SER A 843 5.25 39.70 -1.53
N THR A 844 5.59 40.96 -1.59
CA THR A 844 5.39 41.99 -0.59
C THR A 844 3.92 42.12 -0.14
N LYS A 845 3.09 41.07 -0.18
CA LYS A 845 1.66 41.08 0.19
C LYS A 845 1.25 39.78 0.88
N GLY A 846 0.94 39.86 2.17
CA GLY A 846 0.38 38.78 2.96
C GLY A 846 0.12 39.24 4.40
N LYS A 847 -0.78 38.55 5.11
CA LYS A 847 -1.23 38.93 6.47
C LYS A 847 -0.08 39.00 7.50
N TYR A 848 1.02 38.26 7.28
CA TYR A 848 2.16 38.15 8.20
C TYR A 848 3.49 38.69 7.64
N ARG A 849 3.43 39.64 6.69
CA ARG A 849 4.63 40.14 5.99
C ARG A 849 5.59 40.89 6.92
N GLU A 850 5.04 41.72 7.81
CA GLU A 850 5.84 42.58 8.69
C GLU A 850 6.55 41.72 9.74
N GLU A 851 5.84 40.73 10.28
CA GLU A 851 6.34 39.71 11.18
C GLU A 851 7.45 38.90 10.52
N TRP A 852 7.32 38.57 9.23
CA TRP A 852 8.39 37.91 8.50
C TRP A 852 9.65 38.75 8.34
N ALA A 853 9.50 40.01 7.95
CA ALA A 853 10.64 40.91 7.79
C ALA A 853 11.34 41.18 9.13
N MET A 854 10.55 41.28 10.21
CA MET A 854 11.06 41.43 11.57
C MET A 854 11.80 40.17 12.03
N TRP A 855 11.21 38.99 11.84
CA TRP A 855 11.81 37.72 12.19
C TRP A 855 13.09 37.44 11.40
N GLU A 856 13.11 37.70 10.08
CA GLU A 856 14.30 37.50 9.25
C GLU A 856 15.47 38.41 9.69
N LYS A 857 15.16 39.64 10.11
CA LYS A 857 16.16 40.55 10.70
C LYS A 857 16.67 40.01 12.05
N GLN A 858 15.76 39.56 12.92
CA GLN A 858 16.11 38.95 14.21
C GLN A 858 16.97 37.70 14.02
N LEU A 859 16.58 36.77 13.13
CA LEU A 859 17.34 35.58 12.78
C LEU A 859 18.79 35.91 12.40
N ARG A 860 18.98 36.91 11.54
CA ARG A 860 20.33 37.33 11.12
C ARG A 860 21.15 37.87 12.28
N CYS A 861 20.57 38.75 13.10
CA CYS A 861 21.23 39.28 14.29
C CYS A 861 21.60 38.14 15.25
N THR A 862 20.64 37.30 15.62
CA THR A 862 20.82 36.17 16.55
C THR A 862 21.92 35.21 16.06
N LEU A 863 21.92 34.81 14.79
CA LEU A 863 22.94 33.90 14.27
C LEU A 863 24.33 34.54 14.15
N LEU A 864 24.42 35.85 13.87
CA LEU A 864 25.69 36.57 13.84
C LEU A 864 26.26 36.79 15.25
N GLU A 865 25.44 37.12 16.23
CA GLU A 865 25.83 37.26 17.64
C GLU A 865 26.31 35.94 18.24
N ASN A 866 25.79 34.81 17.75
CA ASN A 866 26.19 33.46 18.17
C ASN A 866 27.17 32.78 17.20
N ALA A 867 27.89 33.55 16.36
CA ALA A 867 28.81 33.01 15.36
C ALA A 867 29.94 32.16 15.97
N GLU A 868 30.47 32.54 17.13
CA GLU A 868 31.53 31.78 17.82
C GLU A 868 31.05 30.38 18.22
N TYR A 869 29.84 30.28 18.78
CA TYR A 869 29.18 29.01 19.08
C TYR A 869 28.93 28.19 17.80
N LEU A 870 28.31 28.80 16.78
CA LEU A 870 27.98 28.09 15.54
C LEU A 870 29.22 27.58 14.81
N ASN A 871 30.35 28.28 14.90
CA ASN A 871 31.63 27.81 14.37
C ASN A 871 32.23 26.68 15.22
N SER A 872 32.10 26.72 16.54
CA SER A 872 32.72 25.73 17.44
C SER A 872 32.08 24.35 17.39
N ILE A 873 30.77 24.27 17.10
CA ILE A 873 30.03 23.00 17.04
C ILE A 873 30.19 22.24 15.72
N GLN A 874 30.73 22.87 14.69
CA GLN A 874 30.89 22.26 13.36
C GLN A 874 32.12 21.35 13.30
N VAL A 875 32.02 20.26 12.55
CA VAL A 875 33.16 19.40 12.22
C VAL A 875 34.04 20.10 11.17
N GLN A 876 35.37 20.00 11.32
CA GLN A 876 36.35 20.55 10.38
C GLN A 876 36.16 19.95 8.98
N PHE A 877 36.11 20.80 7.95
CA PHE A 877 35.69 20.39 6.61
C PHE A 877 36.65 19.38 5.95
N ASP A 878 37.96 19.50 6.17
CA ASP A 878 38.95 18.54 5.65
C ASP A 878 38.69 17.11 6.16
N PHE A 879 38.30 16.98 7.42
CA PHE A 879 37.92 15.70 8.01
C PHE A 879 36.63 15.15 7.38
N VAL A 880 35.65 16.02 7.12
CA VAL A 880 34.39 15.65 6.43
C VAL A 880 34.69 15.07 5.05
N VAL A 881 35.57 15.70 4.26
CA VAL A 881 35.96 15.22 2.93
C VAL A 881 36.64 13.86 3.02
N GLN A 882 37.58 13.66 3.95
CA GLN A 882 38.26 12.38 4.14
C GLN A 882 37.29 11.25 4.51
N GLU A 883 36.38 11.50 5.44
CA GLU A 883 35.44 10.49 5.94
C GLU A 883 34.38 10.12 4.88
N VAL A 884 33.84 11.11 4.14
CA VAL A 884 32.92 10.85 3.02
C VAL A 884 33.62 10.01 1.94
N ARG A 885 34.87 10.33 1.58
CA ARG A 885 35.63 9.54 0.59
C ARG A 885 35.86 8.11 1.07
N LYS A 886 36.15 7.91 2.35
CA LYS A 886 36.32 6.58 2.96
C LYS A 886 35.01 5.78 2.92
N GLN A 887 33.88 6.38 3.25
CA GLN A 887 32.58 5.71 3.23
C GLN A 887 32.11 5.37 1.82
N ILE A 888 32.28 6.27 0.85
CA ILE A 888 31.95 5.97 -0.56
C ILE A 888 32.76 4.77 -1.08
N LYS A 889 34.02 4.62 -0.67
CA LYS A 889 34.86 3.45 -1.00
C LYS A 889 34.38 2.15 -0.37
N ALA A 890 33.83 2.23 0.84
CA ALA A 890 33.43 1.07 1.64
C ALA A 890 31.97 0.63 1.42
N ALA A 891 31.15 1.46 0.76
CA ALA A 891 29.72 1.22 0.60
C ALA A 891 29.43 -0.02 -0.27
N PRO A 892 28.83 -1.09 0.29
CA PRO A 892 28.39 -2.23 -0.50
C PRO A 892 27.18 -1.83 -1.34
N ILE A 893 27.26 -2.06 -2.65
CA ILE A 893 26.12 -1.88 -3.55
C ILE A 893 25.36 -3.21 -3.56
N ILE A 894 24.25 -3.27 -2.81
CA ILE A 894 23.33 -4.41 -2.84
C ILE A 894 22.39 -4.20 -4.04
N GLU A 895 22.47 -5.09 -5.03
CA GLU A 895 21.37 -5.24 -5.98
C GLU A 895 20.13 -5.63 -5.17
N LYS A 896 19.14 -4.74 -5.15
CA LYS A 896 17.86 -5.00 -4.50
C LYS A 896 17.34 -6.35 -4.98
N GLY A 897 17.10 -7.27 -4.04
CA GLY A 897 16.42 -8.53 -4.31
C GLY A 897 15.16 -8.22 -5.09
N ARG A 898 15.11 -8.68 -6.35
CA ARG A 898 13.93 -8.57 -7.18
C ARG A 898 12.91 -9.50 -6.56
N SER A 899 12.03 -8.99 -5.68
CA SER A 899 10.84 -9.72 -5.26
C SER A 899 9.85 -9.78 -6.43
N GLY A 900 10.23 -10.51 -7.48
CA GLY A 900 9.28 -11.15 -8.39
C GLY A 900 8.78 -12.45 -7.77
N SER A 901 7.78 -13.07 -8.40
CA SER A 901 7.21 -14.35 -7.97
C SER A 901 8.29 -15.37 -7.61
N LEU A 902 8.28 -15.86 -6.36
CA LEU A 902 9.22 -16.90 -5.91
C LEU A 902 9.05 -18.18 -6.75
N VAL A 903 10.12 -18.64 -7.39
CA VAL A 903 10.14 -19.81 -8.28
C VAL A 903 10.72 -21.03 -7.57
N PHE A 904 11.82 -20.86 -6.83
CA PHE A 904 12.43 -21.97 -6.10
C PHE A 904 13.20 -21.51 -4.85
N ALA A 905 13.39 -22.45 -3.93
CA ALA A 905 14.26 -22.30 -2.76
C ALA A 905 15.59 -23.00 -3.05
N ALA A 906 16.71 -22.36 -2.74
CA ALA A 906 18.03 -22.95 -2.91
C ALA A 906 19.01 -22.49 -1.83
N ILE A 907 20.10 -23.24 -1.67
CA ILE A 907 21.25 -22.82 -0.86
C ILE A 907 22.32 -22.30 -1.81
N THR A 908 22.58 -21.00 -1.75
CA THR A 908 23.59 -20.31 -2.55
C THR A 908 24.96 -20.48 -1.93
N LEU A 909 25.94 -20.86 -2.75
CA LEU A 909 27.33 -21.11 -2.35
C LEU A 909 28.27 -20.09 -2.99
N SER A 910 29.47 -19.96 -2.43
CA SER A 910 30.50 -19.13 -3.02
C SER A 910 31.10 -19.81 -4.26
N ALA A 911 31.14 -19.08 -5.38
CA ALA A 911 31.81 -19.53 -6.59
C ALA A 911 33.31 -19.77 -6.36
N SER A 912 33.97 -18.98 -5.50
CA SER A 912 35.40 -19.14 -5.21
C SER A 912 35.68 -20.43 -4.43
N GLU A 913 34.80 -20.80 -3.50
CA GLU A 913 34.93 -22.04 -2.73
C GLU A 913 34.74 -23.28 -3.62
N ILE A 914 33.76 -23.26 -4.52
CA ILE A 914 33.52 -24.35 -5.48
C ILE A 914 34.69 -24.47 -6.47
N LEU A 915 35.21 -23.35 -6.98
CA LEU A 915 36.37 -23.37 -7.86
C LEU A 915 37.64 -23.87 -7.15
N GLY A 916 37.86 -23.46 -5.89
CA GLY A 916 38.96 -23.96 -5.06
C GLY A 916 38.85 -25.46 -4.77
N LEU A 917 37.62 -25.95 -4.54
CA LEU A 917 37.32 -27.38 -4.40
C LEU A 917 37.70 -28.15 -5.67
N LEU A 918 37.26 -27.68 -6.84
CA LEU A 918 37.54 -28.33 -8.12
C LEU A 918 39.04 -28.32 -8.46
N ASP A 919 39.75 -27.21 -8.20
CA ASP A 919 41.21 -27.11 -8.38
C ASP A 919 41.98 -28.06 -7.42
N ASN A 920 41.41 -28.44 -6.29
CA ASN A 920 42.01 -29.45 -5.39
C ASN A 920 41.73 -30.89 -5.84
N ILE A 921 40.54 -31.15 -6.41
CA ILE A 921 40.19 -32.46 -6.98
C ILE A 921 41.00 -32.73 -8.25
N SER A 922 41.20 -31.73 -9.11
CA SER A 922 41.93 -31.87 -10.37
C SER A 922 43.39 -32.25 -10.19
N LYS A 923 44.03 -31.80 -9.10
CA LYS A 923 45.40 -32.23 -8.74
C LYS A 923 45.50 -33.72 -8.45
N LYS A 924 44.38 -34.39 -8.16
CA LYS A 924 44.31 -35.81 -7.79
C LYS A 924 43.74 -36.71 -8.89
N ASP A 925 43.04 -36.14 -9.88
CA ASP A 925 42.39 -36.87 -10.96
C ASP A 925 42.59 -36.18 -12.32
N ARG A 926 43.29 -36.86 -13.24
CA ARG A 926 43.58 -36.33 -14.59
C ARG A 926 42.32 -36.11 -15.44
N GLY A 927 41.28 -36.93 -15.28
CA GLY A 927 40.03 -36.79 -16.02
C GLY A 927 39.28 -35.51 -15.64
N VAL A 928 39.34 -35.12 -14.37
CA VAL A 928 38.80 -33.83 -13.90
C VAL A 928 39.67 -32.66 -14.37
N GLU A 929 40.99 -32.80 -14.38
CA GLU A 929 41.90 -31.79 -14.91
C GLU A 929 41.61 -31.49 -16.39
N ASP A 930 41.45 -32.52 -17.21
CA ASP A 930 41.12 -32.40 -18.64
C ASP A 930 39.73 -31.78 -18.86
N PHE A 931 38.76 -32.16 -18.02
CA PHE A 931 37.43 -31.55 -18.03
C PHE A 931 37.47 -30.06 -17.67
N LEU A 932 38.19 -29.65 -16.63
CA LEU A 932 38.28 -28.25 -16.22
C LEU A 932 38.98 -27.37 -17.27
N LYS A 933 40.00 -27.90 -17.95
CA LYS A 933 40.69 -27.22 -19.07
C LYS A 933 39.76 -26.94 -20.25
N THR A 934 38.76 -27.80 -20.46
CA THR A 934 37.86 -27.72 -21.63
C THR A 934 36.54 -26.99 -21.36
N SER A 935 36.14 -26.79 -20.10
CA SER A 935 34.78 -26.38 -19.72
C SER A 935 34.58 -24.90 -19.38
N ASN A 936 35.60 -24.03 -19.50
CA ASN A 936 35.53 -22.58 -19.25
C ASN A 936 34.79 -22.17 -17.93
N LEU A 937 34.84 -23.04 -16.91
CA LEU A 937 34.10 -22.90 -15.65
C LEU A 937 34.42 -21.61 -14.88
N LYS A 938 35.67 -21.14 -14.92
CA LYS A 938 36.11 -19.91 -14.23
C LYS A 938 35.41 -18.64 -14.74
N SER A 939 34.89 -18.65 -15.97
CA SER A 939 34.13 -17.53 -16.55
C SER A 939 32.61 -17.70 -16.47
N THR A 940 32.10 -18.92 -16.29
CA THR A 940 30.67 -19.23 -16.40
C THR A 940 29.98 -19.48 -15.05
N LEU A 941 30.71 -19.95 -14.03
CA LEU A 941 30.14 -20.22 -12.71
C LEU A 941 30.01 -18.93 -11.87
N THR A 942 28.80 -18.38 -11.80
CA THR A 942 28.54 -17.09 -11.11
C THR A 942 27.84 -17.26 -9.76
N LYS A 943 26.77 -18.07 -9.70
CA LYS A 943 26.00 -18.35 -8.47
C LYS A 943 25.73 -19.86 -8.34
N PRO A 944 26.72 -20.66 -7.91
CA PRO A 944 26.47 -22.08 -7.64
C PRO A 944 25.47 -22.21 -6.50
N HIS A 945 24.51 -23.11 -6.66
CA HIS A 945 23.48 -23.33 -5.66
C HIS A 945 23.00 -24.78 -5.66
N VAL A 946 22.45 -25.21 -4.52
CA VAL A 946 21.71 -26.47 -4.39
C VAL A 946 20.23 -26.15 -4.36
N THR A 947 19.48 -26.55 -5.39
CA THR A 947 18.02 -26.40 -5.37
C THR A 947 17.40 -27.32 -4.31
N LEU A 948 16.63 -26.74 -3.40
CA LEU A 948 15.92 -27.43 -2.33
C LEU A 948 14.49 -27.78 -2.71
N ALA A 949 13.79 -26.86 -3.36
CA ALA A 949 12.48 -27.13 -3.95
C ALA A 949 12.19 -26.14 -5.06
N HIS A 950 11.70 -26.66 -6.18
CA HIS A 950 11.17 -25.88 -7.29
C HIS A 950 9.64 -25.90 -7.30
N LYS A 951 8.99 -24.75 -7.50
CA LYS A 951 7.53 -24.59 -7.52
C LYS A 951 6.83 -25.49 -8.54
N ARG A 952 7.36 -25.56 -9.77
CA ARG A 952 6.82 -26.44 -10.83
C ARG A 952 6.91 -27.94 -10.50
N SER A 953 7.95 -28.37 -9.77
CA SER A 953 8.20 -29.79 -9.51
C SER A 953 7.55 -30.27 -8.21
N HIS A 954 7.47 -29.41 -7.19
CA HIS A 954 7.07 -29.79 -5.84
C HIS A 954 5.85 -29.01 -5.31
N GLY A 955 5.40 -27.97 -6.03
CA GLY A 955 4.30 -27.10 -5.60
C GLY A 955 4.75 -25.92 -4.74
N VAL A 956 3.83 -24.99 -4.52
CA VAL A 956 4.05 -23.75 -3.76
C VAL A 956 4.40 -24.02 -2.30
N THR A 957 3.63 -24.89 -1.64
CA THR A 957 3.82 -25.24 -0.21
C THR A 957 5.22 -25.79 0.06
N ALA A 958 5.75 -26.61 -0.85
CA ALA A 958 7.10 -27.16 -0.73
C ALA A 958 8.17 -26.06 -0.74
N VAL A 959 8.02 -25.04 -1.60
CA VAL A 959 8.93 -23.88 -1.62
C VAL A 959 8.73 -23.02 -0.36
N ALA A 960 7.49 -22.71 -0.02
CA ALA A 960 7.13 -21.88 1.13
C ALA A 960 7.57 -22.49 2.47
N SER A 961 7.71 -23.81 2.55
CA SER A 961 8.21 -24.51 3.75
C SER A 961 9.64 -24.10 4.16
N TYR A 962 10.41 -23.51 3.24
CA TYR A 962 11.76 -23.00 3.53
C TYR A 962 11.79 -21.54 3.98
N GLY A 963 10.64 -20.85 3.98
CA GLY A 963 10.52 -19.46 4.43
C GLY A 963 11.13 -19.19 5.81
N PRO A 964 10.92 -20.04 6.84
CA PRO A 964 11.50 -19.86 8.17
C PRO A 964 13.03 -19.82 8.21
N TYR A 965 13.66 -20.43 7.20
CA TYR A 965 15.11 -20.61 7.10
C TYR A 965 15.76 -19.61 6.15
N LEU A 966 15.00 -18.63 5.64
CA LEU A 966 15.51 -17.62 4.72
C LEU A 966 16.69 -16.84 5.35
N HIS A 967 17.76 -16.67 4.57
CA HIS A 967 19.02 -16.04 4.97
C HIS A 967 19.83 -16.77 6.05
N GLN A 968 19.42 -17.98 6.44
CA GLN A 968 20.21 -18.80 7.36
C GLN A 968 21.38 -19.50 6.66
N LYS A 969 22.47 -19.69 7.39
CA LYS A 969 23.65 -20.44 6.92
C LYS A 969 23.42 -21.94 7.08
N ILE A 970 23.50 -22.68 5.98
CA ILE A 970 23.27 -24.12 5.92
C ILE A 970 24.55 -24.82 5.48
N ALA A 971 25.00 -25.81 6.25
CA ALA A 971 26.11 -26.66 5.85
C ALA A 971 25.64 -27.69 4.80
N ILE A 972 26.51 -27.97 3.83
CA ILE A 972 26.26 -28.87 2.71
C ILE A 972 27.42 -29.83 2.62
N SER A 973 27.13 -31.13 2.60
CA SER A 973 28.12 -32.17 2.34
C SER A 973 28.15 -32.51 0.85
N ILE A 974 29.33 -32.37 0.28
CA ILE A 974 29.66 -32.71 -1.10
C ILE A 974 30.38 -34.05 -1.10
N THR A 975 29.85 -34.99 -1.86
CA THR A 975 30.25 -36.41 -1.80
C THR A 975 30.71 -36.97 -3.14
N VAL A 976 30.19 -36.46 -4.25
CA VAL A 976 30.46 -37.03 -5.58
C VAL A 976 30.51 -35.92 -6.63
N LEU A 977 31.41 -36.04 -7.60
CA LEU A 977 31.42 -35.27 -8.83
C LEU A 977 30.97 -36.15 -10.00
N LEU A 978 29.91 -35.74 -10.71
CA LEU A 978 29.47 -36.39 -11.95
C LEU A 978 29.72 -35.45 -13.12
N PHE A 979 30.35 -35.95 -14.18
CA PHE A 979 30.64 -35.13 -15.35
C PHE A 979 30.63 -35.94 -16.65
N SER A 980 30.32 -35.25 -17.73
CA SER A 980 30.37 -35.72 -19.12
C SER A 980 30.95 -34.61 -19.99
N LYS A 981 31.08 -34.84 -21.29
CA LYS A 981 31.50 -33.78 -22.23
C LYS A 981 30.56 -32.57 -22.27
N LYS A 982 29.30 -32.71 -21.84
CA LYS A 982 28.25 -31.70 -21.99
C LYS A 982 27.67 -31.16 -20.68
N LEU A 983 27.86 -31.86 -19.57
CA LEU A 983 27.19 -31.60 -18.29
C LEU A 983 28.11 -31.98 -17.14
N ALA A 984 28.13 -31.19 -16.07
CA ALA A 984 28.75 -31.57 -14.82
C ALA A 984 28.00 -31.03 -13.61
N ALA A 985 27.96 -31.82 -12.53
CA ALA A 985 27.35 -31.45 -11.28
C ALA A 985 28.01 -32.14 -10.08
N LEU A 986 27.97 -31.48 -8.92
CA LEU A 986 28.37 -32.06 -7.64
C LEU A 986 27.15 -32.57 -6.89
N GLU A 987 27.18 -33.81 -6.43
CA GLU A 987 26.21 -34.32 -5.48
C GLU A 987 26.41 -33.62 -4.13
N ALA A 988 25.37 -32.95 -3.66
CA ALA A 988 25.46 -31.96 -2.58
C ALA A 988 24.21 -32.03 -1.70
N ASN A 989 24.34 -32.60 -0.51
CA ASN A 989 23.24 -32.79 0.42
C ASN A 989 23.34 -31.79 1.57
N PRO A 990 22.26 -31.08 1.93
CA PRO A 990 22.23 -30.29 3.15
C PRO A 990 22.50 -31.19 4.37
N VAL A 991 23.38 -30.75 5.26
CA VAL A 991 23.73 -31.46 6.49
C VAL A 991 23.61 -30.49 7.65
N GLY A 992 22.92 -30.92 8.71
CA GLY A 992 22.75 -30.14 9.92
C GLY A 992 21.28 -30.00 10.34
N VAL A 993 21.12 -29.48 11.55
CA VAL A 993 19.84 -29.18 12.16
C VAL A 993 19.79 -27.68 12.39
N VAL A 994 18.76 -27.03 11.89
CA VAL A 994 18.53 -25.59 12.06
C VAL A 994 17.24 -25.43 12.84
N ASP A 995 17.29 -24.71 13.96
CA ASP A 995 16.14 -24.51 14.85
C ASP A 995 15.45 -25.83 15.28
N GLY A 996 16.22 -26.92 15.41
CA GLY A 996 15.71 -28.24 15.79
C GLY A 996 15.17 -29.09 14.62
N GLU A 997 15.14 -28.58 13.39
CA GLU A 997 14.68 -29.30 12.20
C GLU A 997 15.82 -29.65 11.22
N LYS A 998 15.76 -30.85 10.65
CA LYS A 998 16.69 -31.27 9.59
C LYS A 998 16.25 -30.66 8.26
N ILE A 999 17.10 -29.85 7.66
CA ILE A 999 16.88 -29.32 6.30
C ILE A 999 17.20 -30.43 5.28
N SER A 1000 16.26 -30.72 4.39
CA SER A 1000 16.42 -31.73 3.33
C SER A 1000 15.87 -31.20 2.02
N SER A 1001 16.57 -31.39 0.91
CA SER A 1001 16.03 -31.08 -0.41
C SER A 1001 14.85 -32.00 -0.76
N LYS A 1002 13.87 -31.47 -1.48
CA LYS A 1002 12.75 -32.23 -2.07
C LYS A 1002 13.14 -32.90 -3.39
N ASN A 1003 14.26 -32.50 -3.99
CA ASN A 1003 14.80 -33.17 -5.17
C ASN A 1003 15.27 -34.58 -4.80
N LYS A 1004 15.01 -35.55 -5.68
CA LYS A 1004 15.49 -36.93 -5.49
C LYS A 1004 17.02 -37.02 -5.47
N TRP A 1005 17.69 -36.16 -6.24
CA TRP A 1005 19.14 -36.06 -6.30
C TRP A 1005 19.59 -34.60 -6.13
N PRO A 1006 19.87 -34.17 -4.90
CA PRO A 1006 20.32 -32.82 -4.61
C PRO A 1006 21.73 -32.60 -5.15
N HIS A 1007 21.89 -31.58 -5.99
CA HIS A 1007 23.15 -31.33 -6.68
C HIS A 1007 23.41 -29.84 -6.94
N ILE A 1008 24.66 -29.51 -7.23
CA ILE A 1008 25.13 -28.21 -7.72
C ILE A 1008 25.51 -28.38 -9.18
N THR A 1009 24.78 -27.73 -10.09
CA THR A 1009 25.16 -27.72 -11.51
C THR A 1009 26.39 -26.84 -11.71
N LEU A 1010 27.45 -27.43 -12.27
CA LEU A 1010 28.72 -26.74 -12.52
C LEU A 1010 28.75 -26.12 -13.92
N CYS A 1011 28.42 -26.91 -14.95
CA CYS A 1011 28.33 -26.41 -16.31
C CYS A 1011 27.32 -27.18 -17.15
N THR A 1012 26.80 -26.50 -18.16
CA THR A 1012 26.04 -27.09 -19.26
C THR A 1012 26.62 -26.62 -20.59
N ALA A 1013 26.57 -27.47 -21.62
CA ALA A 1013 26.90 -27.05 -22.98
C ALA A 1013 25.86 -26.05 -23.51
N GLN A 1014 26.23 -25.25 -24.50
CA GLN A 1014 25.35 -24.26 -25.11
C GLN A 1014 24.03 -24.89 -25.58
N GLY A 1015 22.90 -24.26 -25.23
CA GLY A 1015 21.56 -24.75 -25.52
C GLY A 1015 21.02 -25.80 -24.55
N ILE A 1016 21.81 -26.28 -23.57
CA ILE A 1016 21.36 -27.26 -22.57
C ILE A 1016 20.98 -26.56 -21.27
N ALA A 1017 19.73 -26.74 -20.83
CA ALA A 1017 19.23 -26.20 -19.57
C ALA A 1017 19.89 -26.87 -18.34
N ALA A 1018 20.08 -26.11 -17.27
CA ALA A 1018 20.65 -26.61 -16.01
C ALA A 1018 19.91 -27.82 -15.42
N LYS A 1019 18.58 -27.90 -15.63
CA LYS A 1019 17.74 -29.04 -15.23
C LYS A 1019 18.19 -30.38 -15.84
N ALA A 1020 18.84 -30.37 -17.01
CA ALA A 1020 19.34 -31.60 -17.62
C ALA A 1020 20.41 -32.30 -16.77
N ALA A 1021 21.02 -31.60 -15.80
CA ALA A 1021 21.93 -32.20 -14.83
C ALA A 1021 21.26 -33.30 -14.00
N ASP A 1022 19.93 -33.27 -13.79
CA ASP A 1022 19.17 -34.33 -13.11
C ASP A 1022 19.35 -35.72 -13.76
N MET A 1023 19.75 -35.76 -15.04
CA MET A 1023 19.97 -37.00 -15.79
C MET A 1023 21.37 -37.59 -15.59
N LEU A 1024 22.31 -36.86 -14.98
CA LEU A 1024 23.70 -37.32 -14.79
C LEU A 1024 23.80 -38.68 -14.09
N PRO A 1025 23.05 -38.97 -12.99
CA PRO A 1025 23.07 -40.30 -12.39
C PRO A 1025 22.69 -41.42 -13.37
N LYS A 1026 21.69 -41.18 -14.22
CA LYS A 1026 21.29 -42.14 -15.26
C LYS A 1026 22.38 -42.28 -16.33
N LEU A 1027 22.98 -41.18 -16.76
CA LEU A 1027 24.06 -41.21 -17.75
C LEU A 1027 25.30 -41.98 -17.24
N VAL A 1028 25.58 -41.93 -15.93
CA VAL A 1028 26.62 -42.77 -15.30
C VAL A 1028 26.27 -44.25 -15.44
N THR A 1029 25.02 -44.64 -15.14
CA THR A 1029 24.60 -46.05 -15.29
C THR A 1029 24.62 -46.53 -16.75
N GLU A 1030 24.45 -45.62 -17.70
CA GLU A 1030 24.55 -45.90 -19.15
C GLU A 1030 26.01 -45.86 -19.68
N GLY A 1031 27.01 -45.59 -18.83
CA GLY A 1031 28.41 -45.46 -19.23
C GLY A 1031 28.74 -44.20 -20.04
N LYS A 1032 27.84 -43.21 -20.07
CA LYS A 1032 27.96 -41.95 -20.83
C LYS A 1032 28.46 -40.77 -20.00
N ALA A 1033 28.57 -40.94 -18.68
CA ALA A 1033 29.13 -39.95 -17.77
C ALA A 1033 30.05 -40.66 -16.75
N THR A 1034 31.00 -39.90 -16.21
CA THR A 1034 31.97 -40.36 -15.21
C THR A 1034 31.48 -39.96 -13.82
N ARG A 1035 31.67 -40.86 -12.85
CA ARG A 1035 31.40 -40.64 -11.42
C ARG A 1035 32.72 -40.69 -10.66
N LEU A 1036 33.02 -39.64 -9.90
CA LEU A 1036 34.18 -39.56 -9.02
C LEU A 1036 33.73 -39.35 -7.58
N GLU A 1037 34.12 -40.26 -6.68
CA GLU A 1037 33.81 -40.16 -5.25
C GLU A 1037 34.81 -39.24 -4.53
N ILE A 1038 34.28 -38.44 -3.60
CA ILE A 1038 35.04 -37.50 -2.78
C ILE A 1038 35.09 -38.06 -1.36
N ASN A 1039 36.25 -38.61 -0.98
CA ASN A 1039 36.48 -39.21 0.34
C ASN A 1039 37.75 -38.62 0.99
N PRO A 1040 37.66 -37.99 2.17
CA PRO A 1040 36.44 -37.76 2.96
C PRO A 1040 35.49 -36.74 2.28
N PRO A 1041 34.17 -36.81 2.56
CA PRO A 1041 33.21 -35.81 2.10
C PRO A 1041 33.63 -34.40 2.54
N ILE A 1042 33.35 -33.42 1.70
CA ILE A 1042 33.73 -32.02 1.95
C ILE A 1042 32.50 -31.23 2.38
N THR A 1043 32.62 -30.47 3.47
CA THR A 1043 31.52 -29.63 3.97
C THR A 1043 31.76 -28.18 3.57
N LEU A 1044 30.81 -27.59 2.85
CA LEU A 1044 30.74 -26.16 2.57
C LEU A 1044 29.55 -25.54 3.30
N THR A 1045 29.55 -24.22 3.45
CA THR A 1045 28.43 -23.49 4.03
C THR A 1045 27.87 -22.53 3.00
N GLY A 1046 26.57 -22.59 2.75
CA GLY A 1046 25.86 -21.65 1.89
C GLY A 1046 24.74 -20.93 2.63
N ILE A 1047 24.10 -19.98 1.95
CA ILE A 1047 22.98 -19.19 2.48
C ILE A 1047 21.71 -19.65 1.79
N LEU A 1048 20.65 -19.93 2.56
CA LEU A 1048 19.35 -20.26 1.98
C LEU A 1048 18.68 -18.98 1.45
N GLU A 1049 18.31 -19.00 0.18
CA GLU A 1049 17.68 -17.90 -0.53
C GLU A 1049 16.50 -18.38 -1.38
N PHE A 1050 15.59 -17.45 -1.68
CA PHE A 1050 14.57 -17.64 -2.70
C PHE A 1050 14.98 -16.96 -3.99
N TYR A 1051 14.54 -17.54 -5.11
CA TYR A 1051 14.86 -17.13 -6.47
C TYR A 1051 13.61 -16.98 -7.32
#